data_AF-A0A9D7AI75-F1
#
_entry.id   AF-A0A9D7AI75-F1
#
_cell.length_a   1.000
_cell.length_b   1.000
_cell.length_c   1.000
_cell.angle_alpha   90.00
_cell.angle_beta   90.00
_cell.angle_gamma   90.00
#
_symmetry.space_group_name_H-M   'P 1'
#
loop_
_entity.id
_entity.type
_entity.pdbx_description
1 polymer ?
#
loop_
_entity_poly.entity_id
_entity_poly.type
_entity_poly.pdbx_seq_one_letter_code
_entity_poly.pdbx_strand_id
1 'polypeptide(L)'
;MITTDGNSAVASVAYRSNEVIAIYPITPSSTMAEQANDWSEYGTKNVWGDVPRVMEMQSEAGAIATVHGSLQTGALATSFTSSQGLLLMIPTLYKLAGELTPFVLHVAARTVATHALSIFGDHSDVMAVRQTGCAMLCASSVQEAQDFALISQMATLNSRIPFIHFFDGFRTSHEINKIVPISDDCIRQLLPMEMISAHRKRALTPDHPVIRGTSANPDTYFQCREAANPWYNQTYQHVADAMQAFEQQTGRHYQPFEYYGHPQADRVIILMGSACGTTEETIDTLLTHGEKVGMLKVRLYRPFSAEHLLEQLPQSVTRIAVLDRTKEPGALAEPLYLDIMTALAEAFSRGERDTLPRVIGGRYGLSSKEFAPECVLAIFKELTLEKPRPRFTVGIFDDITSLSLPLSDDSIPQKASLEALFFGLGSDGTVSATKNNIKIIGNGTPLHAQGYFVYDSKKAGGLTVSHLRVSDYPIHSAYLISQADFIGCHQNQFIDKYQMVEKLKPNGTFLLNTPYSKDEVWQRLPQDVQALLHQRKARLFIINAAKIARECHLANRINTVMQMAFFHLTQIIPGDVALQQLRDAIAKSYSAKGQDIVENNWQALDATISALEEIPLQAINPQSPMRPPVVSDSAPDFVKTVTAAMLAGLGDALPVSAFPPDGTWPSGTTRWEKRNIAEEIPIWEAPLCTQCNHCVAACPHSAIRAKVISPEAFADAPDDLQSLDVKSKDMRGQKYVLQVAPEDCTGCNLCVEVCPAKDRQNPEIKAINMKSRLDNLEVEKRHYDYFLQLPEIDKSKIERIDIRTSQLITPLFEYSGACSGCGETPYIKLLTQLYGDRLLIANATGCSSIYGGNLPSTPYTTNADGRGPAWANSLFEDNAEFGLGFRLTVDQHRERTLRLINQLAPQLPGELIAELQASETSVEQRREQIVQLRTLLAGIDSPEAKELAECADYLVDKSIWLIGGDGWAYDIGFGGLDHVMSLSENVNILVLDTQCYSNTGGQQSKATPIGAVTKFAERGKRKGRKDLGVSIMMYGHVYVAQISLGAQLNQTVKAIQEAEAYPGPSLIIAYSPCEEHGYDLAFSHDQMKQLTTAGFWPLYRFDPRRVEEDKPGLTIDSRPPSDGLASALLKEQRFRRLNTMEPDVASALHIQAEKDVQSRYNLLSLLAGKTVEKTESEPS
;
A
#
# COMPACT_ATOMS: atom_id res chain seq x y z
N MET A 1 13.64 5.29 29.71
CA MET A 1 12.92 4.45 28.72
C MET A 1 12.16 5.35 27.77
N ILE A 2 11.89 4.88 26.55
CA ILE A 2 11.11 5.60 25.54
C ILE A 2 10.07 4.65 24.93
N THR A 3 8.98 5.21 24.41
CA THR A 3 7.93 4.44 23.72
C THR A 3 8.02 4.68 22.22
N THR A 4 8.45 3.66 21.46
CA THR A 4 8.78 3.77 20.02
C THR A 4 8.51 2.46 19.29
N ASP A 5 8.49 2.49 17.95
CA ASP A 5 8.43 1.28 17.12
C ASP A 5 9.81 0.75 16.71
N GLY A 6 9.83 -0.48 16.17
CA GLY A 6 11.05 -1.18 15.74
C GLY A 6 11.81 -0.43 14.66
N ASN A 7 11.13 0.10 13.65
CA ASN A 7 11.75 0.90 12.61
C ASN A 7 12.51 2.11 13.18
N SER A 8 11.86 2.89 14.03
CA SER A 8 12.45 4.09 14.62
C SER A 8 13.66 3.77 15.50
N ALA A 9 13.57 2.69 16.27
CA ALA A 9 14.65 2.26 17.16
C ALA A 9 15.89 1.82 16.36
N VAL A 10 15.70 1.06 15.27
CA VAL A 10 16.78 0.63 14.38
C VAL A 10 17.39 1.80 13.62
N ALA A 11 16.55 2.66 13.03
CA ALA A 11 17.01 3.84 12.30
C ALA A 11 17.90 4.73 13.19
N SER A 12 17.51 4.93 14.46
CA SER A 12 18.27 5.74 15.41
C SER A 12 19.70 5.22 15.62
N VAL A 13 19.89 3.90 15.73
CA VAL A 13 21.21 3.29 15.89
C VAL A 13 21.98 3.32 14.57
N ALA A 14 21.35 2.94 13.47
CA ALA A 14 21.96 2.92 12.14
C ALA A 14 22.48 4.31 11.73
N TYR A 15 21.67 5.35 11.95
CA TYR A 15 22.04 6.74 11.64
C TYR A 15 23.24 7.21 12.47
N ARG A 16 23.20 6.97 13.78
CA ARG A 16 24.26 7.44 14.69
C ARG A 16 25.58 6.69 14.54
N SER A 17 25.59 5.54 13.88
CA SER A 17 26.77 4.66 13.70
C SER A 17 27.31 4.59 12.27
N ASN A 18 26.80 5.40 11.34
CA ASN A 18 27.23 5.43 9.94
C ASN A 18 27.49 6.84 9.41
N GLU A 19 28.16 6.92 8.27
CA GLU A 19 28.55 8.17 7.59
C GLU A 19 27.76 8.40 6.31
N VAL A 20 27.41 7.32 5.59
CA VAL A 20 26.62 7.37 4.35
C VAL A 20 25.42 6.42 4.46
N ILE A 21 24.26 6.87 4.00
CA ILE A 21 23.03 6.08 4.00
C ILE A 21 22.38 6.22 2.63
N ALA A 22 22.37 5.14 1.83
CA ALA A 22 21.66 5.16 0.55
C ALA A 22 20.32 4.44 0.70
N ILE A 23 19.25 5.05 0.22
CA ILE A 23 17.87 4.63 0.53
C ILE A 23 16.99 4.57 -0.73
N TYR A 24 15.94 3.75 -0.63
CA TYR A 24 14.79 3.75 -1.52
C TYR A 24 13.55 3.32 -0.70
N PRO A 25 12.36 3.91 -0.92
CA PRO A 25 11.21 3.62 -0.07
C PRO A 25 10.49 2.33 -0.47
N ILE A 26 10.39 1.40 0.46
CA ILE A 26 9.54 0.21 0.35
C ILE A 26 8.92 -0.15 1.70
N THR A 27 7.59 -0.27 1.75
CA THR A 27 6.87 -0.71 2.95
C THR A 27 7.28 -2.13 3.33
N PRO A 28 7.47 -2.47 4.63
CA PRO A 28 7.35 -1.62 5.82
C PRO A 28 8.66 -0.94 6.27
N SER A 29 9.73 -0.94 5.48
CA SER A 29 11.02 -0.32 5.87
C SER A 29 11.11 1.19 5.67
N SER A 30 10.21 1.81 4.89
CA SER A 30 10.29 3.25 4.53
C SER A 30 10.47 4.18 5.72
N THR A 31 9.85 3.91 6.88
CA THR A 31 10.00 4.74 8.09
C THR A 31 11.44 4.87 8.55
N MET A 32 12.28 3.85 8.36
CA MET A 32 13.71 3.94 8.71
C MET A 32 14.44 4.94 7.81
N ALA A 33 14.19 4.87 6.50
CA ALA A 33 14.75 5.78 5.52
C ALA A 33 14.28 7.22 5.75
N GLU A 34 12.99 7.40 6.05
CA GLU A 34 12.37 8.70 6.33
C GLU A 34 13.05 9.39 7.52
N GLN A 35 13.17 8.69 8.65
CA GLN A 35 13.80 9.27 9.84
C GLN A 35 15.28 9.60 9.64
N ALA A 36 16.01 8.70 8.97
CA ALA A 36 17.41 8.95 8.64
C ALA A 36 17.56 10.23 7.79
N ASN A 37 16.70 10.40 6.77
CA ASN A 37 16.70 11.59 5.94
C ASN A 37 16.35 12.85 6.74
N ASP A 38 15.29 12.81 7.53
CA ASP A 38 14.85 13.94 8.35
C ASP A 38 15.99 14.42 9.27
N TRP A 39 16.62 13.50 9.98
CA TRP A 39 17.76 13.82 10.85
C TRP A 39 18.93 14.44 10.06
N SER A 40 19.23 13.93 8.86
CA SER A 40 20.27 14.50 7.98
C SER A 40 19.92 15.92 7.53
N GLU A 41 18.68 16.18 7.12
CA GLU A 41 18.27 17.51 6.64
C GLU A 41 18.25 18.56 7.75
N TYR A 42 17.90 18.15 8.98
CA TYR A 42 17.94 18.99 10.17
C TYR A 42 19.33 19.08 10.81
N GLY A 43 20.36 18.48 10.22
CA GLY A 43 21.75 18.59 10.69
C GLY A 43 22.02 17.86 12.00
N THR A 44 21.24 16.81 12.29
CA THR A 44 21.48 15.93 13.44
C THR A 44 22.82 15.23 13.25
N LYS A 45 23.62 15.16 14.30
CA LYS A 45 24.96 14.59 14.23
C LYS A 45 24.94 13.11 14.63
N ASN A 46 25.84 12.32 14.03
CA ASN A 46 26.18 10.99 14.49
C ASN A 46 27.12 11.06 15.70
N VAL A 47 27.56 9.90 16.19
CA VAL A 47 28.41 9.86 17.40
C VAL A 47 29.79 10.50 17.24
N TRP A 48 30.26 10.69 16.01
CA TRP A 48 31.54 11.36 15.70
C TRP A 48 31.40 12.88 15.51
N GLY A 49 30.16 13.41 15.49
CA GLY A 49 29.89 14.83 15.35
C GLY A 49 29.65 15.30 13.90
N ASP A 50 29.64 14.37 12.95
CA ASP A 50 29.34 14.61 11.53
C ASP A 50 27.85 14.40 11.27
N VAL A 51 27.32 15.02 10.21
CA VAL A 51 25.94 14.76 9.74
C VAL A 51 26.02 13.64 8.68
N PRO A 52 25.46 12.44 8.93
CA PRO A 52 25.40 11.37 7.93
C PRO A 52 24.82 11.85 6.61
N ARG A 53 25.44 11.46 5.50
CA ARG A 53 24.96 11.80 4.16
C ARG A 53 23.90 10.80 3.72
N VAL A 54 22.65 11.24 3.67
CA VAL A 54 21.54 10.44 3.14
C VAL A 54 21.34 10.72 1.65
N MET A 55 21.15 9.68 0.85
CA MET A 55 20.92 9.76 -0.59
C MET A 55 19.82 8.81 -1.05
N GLU A 56 18.74 9.37 -1.60
CA GLU A 56 17.72 8.61 -2.32
C GLU A 56 18.24 8.19 -3.71
N MET A 57 18.07 6.91 -4.05
CA MET A 57 18.39 6.36 -5.37
C MET A 57 17.13 6.09 -6.20
N GLN A 58 17.28 5.67 -7.45
CA GLN A 58 16.14 5.38 -8.34
C GLN A 58 15.46 4.03 -8.07
N SER A 59 16.15 3.14 -7.36
CA SER A 59 15.67 1.80 -6.97
C SER A 59 16.58 1.23 -5.88
N GLU A 60 16.18 0.14 -5.23
CA GLU A 60 16.99 -0.59 -4.27
C GLU A 60 18.29 -1.14 -4.87
N ALA A 61 18.27 -1.54 -6.15
CA ALA A 61 19.47 -1.93 -6.88
C ALA A 61 20.49 -0.78 -6.93
N GLY A 62 20.02 0.45 -7.17
CA GLY A 62 20.83 1.66 -7.11
C GLY A 62 21.33 1.96 -5.69
N ALA A 63 20.46 1.83 -4.68
CA ALA A 63 20.80 2.08 -3.29
C ALA A 63 21.95 1.19 -2.79
N ILE A 64 21.86 -0.12 -2.99
CA ILE A 64 22.93 -1.03 -2.54
C ILE A 64 24.23 -0.84 -3.33
N ALA A 65 24.17 -0.47 -4.61
CA ALA A 65 25.34 -0.18 -5.41
C ALA A 65 26.06 1.10 -4.92
N THR A 66 25.29 2.12 -4.51
CA THR A 66 25.83 3.33 -3.87
C THR A 66 26.49 3.02 -2.52
N VAL A 67 25.87 2.15 -1.70
CA VAL A 67 26.49 1.63 -0.47
C VAL A 67 27.80 0.93 -0.80
N HIS A 68 27.81 0.03 -1.78
CA HIS A 68 29.02 -0.68 -2.20
C HIS A 68 30.13 0.28 -2.61
N GLY A 69 29.85 1.26 -3.46
CA GLY A 69 30.82 2.30 -3.84
C GLY A 69 31.38 3.07 -2.64
N SER A 70 30.51 3.47 -1.71
CA SER A 70 30.89 4.25 -0.52
C SER A 70 31.79 3.46 0.44
N LEU A 71 31.49 2.17 0.63
CA LEU A 71 32.32 1.26 1.43
C LEU A 71 33.69 1.02 0.77
N GLN A 72 33.72 0.88 -0.56
CA GLN A 72 34.99 0.71 -1.30
C GLN A 72 35.91 1.93 -1.13
N THR A 73 35.34 3.13 -0.95
CA THR A 73 36.10 4.36 -0.70
C THR A 73 36.26 4.70 0.79
N GLY A 74 35.95 3.77 1.69
CA GLY A 74 36.32 3.84 3.11
C GLY A 74 35.30 4.46 4.06
N ALA A 75 34.12 4.86 3.58
CA ALA A 75 33.04 5.30 4.47
C ALA A 75 32.40 4.09 5.18
N LEU A 76 31.81 4.33 6.35
CA LEU A 76 30.82 3.44 6.94
C LEU A 76 29.45 3.74 6.33
N ALA A 77 28.84 2.73 5.71
CA ALA A 77 27.59 2.90 4.99
C ALA A 77 26.55 1.81 5.32
N THR A 78 25.28 2.19 5.25
CA THR A 78 24.12 1.33 5.54
C THR A 78 22.95 1.61 4.59
N SER A 79 21.95 0.73 4.61
CA SER A 79 20.69 0.88 3.88
C SER A 79 19.53 0.16 4.62
N PHE A 80 18.31 0.44 4.17
CA PHE A 80 17.06 -0.12 4.69
C PHE A 80 16.25 -0.70 3.53
N THR A 81 15.72 -1.91 3.65
CA THR A 81 14.90 -2.52 2.59
C THR A 81 13.94 -3.61 3.10
N SER A 82 13.15 -4.20 2.20
CA SER A 82 12.22 -5.31 2.44
C SER A 82 11.85 -5.99 1.11
N SER A 83 11.37 -7.25 1.12
CA SER A 83 10.65 -7.89 0.00
C SER A 83 11.34 -7.73 -1.36
N GLN A 84 10.61 -7.24 -2.38
CA GLN A 84 11.10 -7.02 -3.74
C GLN A 84 12.38 -6.17 -3.76
N GLY A 85 12.47 -5.17 -2.89
CA GLY A 85 13.64 -4.33 -2.76
C GLY A 85 14.88 -5.11 -2.37
N LEU A 86 14.75 -6.08 -1.45
CA LEU A 86 15.86 -6.96 -1.08
C LEU A 86 16.28 -7.88 -2.24
N LEU A 87 15.33 -8.35 -3.05
CA LEU A 87 15.64 -9.17 -4.24
C LEU A 87 16.48 -8.39 -5.26
N LEU A 88 16.15 -7.10 -5.47
CA LEU A 88 16.93 -6.22 -6.35
C LEU A 88 18.35 -5.95 -5.83
N MET A 89 18.61 -6.17 -4.54
CA MET A 89 19.95 -6.00 -3.96
C MET A 89 20.86 -7.23 -4.10
N ILE A 90 20.32 -8.40 -4.42
CA ILE A 90 21.05 -9.69 -4.45
C ILE A 90 22.39 -9.63 -5.19
N PRO A 91 22.47 -9.07 -6.43
CA PRO A 91 23.73 -9.08 -7.17
C PRO A 91 24.87 -8.39 -6.43
N THR A 92 24.57 -7.26 -5.77
CA THR A 92 25.56 -6.48 -5.03
C THR A 92 25.87 -7.09 -3.67
N LEU A 93 24.94 -7.80 -3.03
CA LEU A 93 25.21 -8.53 -1.79
C LEU A 93 26.30 -9.58 -1.96
N TYR A 94 26.30 -10.33 -3.07
CA TYR A 94 27.39 -11.25 -3.41
C TYR A 94 28.74 -10.54 -3.53
N LYS A 95 28.77 -9.33 -4.10
CA LYS A 95 30.00 -8.53 -4.24
C LYS A 95 30.51 -8.08 -2.88
N LEU A 96 29.63 -7.57 -2.01
CA LEU A 96 29.99 -7.11 -0.67
C LEU A 96 30.56 -8.26 0.18
N ALA A 97 29.93 -9.44 0.13
CA ALA A 97 30.40 -10.63 0.82
C ALA A 97 31.72 -11.15 0.26
N GLY A 98 31.83 -11.29 -1.07
CA GLY A 98 33.04 -11.76 -1.75
C GLY A 98 34.25 -10.83 -1.57
N GLU A 99 34.03 -9.55 -1.32
CA GLU A 99 35.08 -8.56 -1.07
C GLU A 99 35.41 -8.40 0.43
N LEU A 100 34.76 -9.17 1.31
CA LEU A 100 34.92 -9.08 2.78
C LEU A 100 34.81 -7.63 3.26
N THR A 101 33.67 -7.02 2.91
CA THR A 101 33.38 -5.61 3.17
C THR A 101 32.42 -5.48 4.36
N PRO A 102 32.84 -4.83 5.46
CA PRO A 102 31.99 -4.66 6.64
C PRO A 102 30.87 -3.66 6.37
N PHE A 103 29.62 -4.10 6.46
CA PHE A 103 28.43 -3.25 6.50
C PHE A 103 27.24 -3.99 7.12
N VAL A 104 26.16 -3.27 7.42
CA VAL A 104 24.89 -3.86 7.86
C VAL A 104 23.74 -3.36 6.99
N LEU A 105 22.97 -4.30 6.43
CA LEU A 105 21.67 -4.06 5.82
C LEU A 105 20.57 -4.30 6.85
N HIS A 106 19.66 -3.36 7.03
CA HIS A 106 18.52 -3.50 7.94
C HIS A 106 17.24 -3.84 7.17
N VAL A 107 16.62 -4.97 7.50
CA VAL A 107 15.48 -5.52 6.76
C VAL A 107 14.27 -5.70 7.68
N ALA A 108 13.19 -4.99 7.37
CA ALA A 108 11.87 -5.30 7.95
C ALA A 108 11.22 -6.42 7.10
N ALA A 109 11.52 -7.68 7.45
CA ALA A 109 11.25 -8.86 6.62
C ALA A 109 9.79 -8.95 6.18
N ARG A 110 9.57 -9.08 4.87
CA ARG A 110 8.27 -8.96 4.20
C ARG A 110 8.10 -10.01 3.11
N THR A 111 6.86 -10.48 2.97
CA THR A 111 6.40 -11.38 1.90
C THR A 111 6.85 -10.96 0.52
N VAL A 112 7.41 -11.88 -0.26
CA VAL A 112 7.67 -11.74 -1.69
C VAL A 112 6.37 -11.97 -2.48
N ALA A 113 6.09 -11.10 -3.46
CA ALA A 113 4.95 -11.22 -4.36
C ALA A 113 5.04 -12.52 -5.17
N THR A 114 3.97 -13.32 -5.15
CA THR A 114 3.87 -14.61 -5.87
C THR A 114 2.57 -14.67 -6.67
N HIS A 115 1.52 -15.31 -6.13
CA HIS A 115 0.16 -15.26 -6.69
C HIS A 115 -0.52 -13.91 -6.44
N ALA A 116 -0.03 -13.16 -5.44
CA ALA A 116 -0.50 -11.82 -5.08
C ALA A 116 0.64 -11.04 -4.41
N LEU A 117 0.54 -9.71 -4.45
CA LEU A 117 1.36 -8.81 -3.64
C LEU A 117 0.89 -8.87 -2.17
N SER A 118 1.83 -8.92 -1.24
CA SER A 118 1.56 -8.61 0.17
C SER A 118 2.58 -7.62 0.72
N ILE A 119 2.10 -6.65 1.50
CA ILE A 119 2.96 -5.72 2.25
C ILE A 119 3.41 -6.29 3.60
N PHE A 120 2.82 -7.40 4.03
CA PHE A 120 2.93 -7.92 5.39
C PHE A 120 4.13 -8.85 5.60
N GLY A 121 4.44 -9.11 6.86
CA GLY A 121 5.71 -9.70 7.30
C GLY A 121 5.75 -11.23 7.27
N ASP A 122 6.76 -11.75 6.59
CA ASP A 122 7.28 -13.11 6.72
C ASP A 122 8.76 -13.12 6.31
N HIS A 123 9.40 -14.29 6.28
CA HIS A 123 10.83 -14.42 6.01
C HIS A 123 11.16 -14.81 4.56
N SER A 124 10.19 -14.79 3.65
CA SER A 124 10.44 -15.20 2.26
C SER A 124 11.53 -14.38 1.56
N ASP A 125 11.64 -13.09 1.87
CA ASP A 125 12.67 -12.20 1.32
C ASP A 125 14.07 -12.50 1.86
N VAL A 126 14.23 -12.58 3.18
CA VAL A 126 15.52 -12.89 3.81
C VAL A 126 15.98 -14.31 3.50
N MET A 127 15.05 -15.26 3.34
CA MET A 127 15.39 -16.62 2.91
C MET A 127 15.82 -16.70 1.45
N ALA A 128 15.37 -15.78 0.59
CA ALA A 128 15.79 -15.69 -0.81
C ALA A 128 17.24 -15.19 -0.98
N VAL A 129 17.87 -14.66 0.08
CA VAL A 129 19.24 -14.12 0.05
C VAL A 129 20.22 -14.86 0.96
N ARG A 130 19.81 -15.99 1.58
CA ARG A 130 20.62 -16.77 2.53
C ARG A 130 21.95 -17.30 1.96
N GLN A 131 22.05 -17.40 0.64
CA GLN A 131 23.18 -17.91 -0.11
C GLN A 131 24.20 -16.82 -0.55
N THR A 132 23.88 -15.54 -0.34
CA THR A 132 24.72 -14.42 -0.79
C THR A 132 26.09 -14.37 -0.11
N GLY A 133 26.23 -15.03 1.03
CA GLY A 133 27.41 -14.96 1.89
C GLY A 133 27.33 -13.87 2.96
N CYS A 134 26.20 -13.17 3.09
CA CYS A 134 25.98 -12.29 4.25
C CYS A 134 25.69 -13.12 5.51
N ALA A 135 26.18 -12.65 6.65
CA ALA A 135 25.68 -13.09 7.95
C ALA A 135 24.24 -12.60 8.14
N MET A 136 23.42 -13.34 8.89
CA MET A 136 22.01 -13.04 9.08
C MET A 136 21.66 -13.11 10.56
N LEU A 137 21.27 -11.96 11.12
CA LEU A 137 20.95 -11.81 12.54
C LEU A 137 19.48 -11.39 12.72
N CYS A 138 18.70 -12.22 13.39
CA CYS A 138 17.25 -12.09 13.55
C CYS A 138 16.86 -11.59 14.94
N ALA A 139 16.16 -10.45 15.01
CA ALA A 139 15.56 -9.93 16.23
C ALA A 139 14.08 -10.33 16.37
N SER A 140 13.63 -10.57 17.60
CA SER A 140 12.28 -11.03 17.94
C SER A 140 11.41 -10.00 18.66
N SER A 141 11.95 -8.82 18.97
CA SER A 141 11.19 -7.73 19.62
C SER A 141 11.72 -6.36 19.22
N VAL A 142 10.98 -5.30 19.56
CA VAL A 142 11.40 -3.90 19.33
C VAL A 142 12.72 -3.57 20.04
N GLN A 143 12.89 -4.06 21.28
CA GLN A 143 14.13 -3.88 22.05
C GLN A 143 15.31 -4.59 21.38
N GLU A 144 15.11 -5.85 20.98
CA GLU A 144 16.15 -6.61 20.30
C GLU A 144 16.50 -6.04 18.93
N ALA A 145 15.52 -5.53 18.17
CA ALA A 145 15.78 -4.90 16.88
C ALA A 145 16.74 -3.70 17.06
N GLN A 146 16.51 -2.87 18.07
CA GLN A 146 17.43 -1.78 18.41
C GLN A 146 18.83 -2.30 18.77
N ASP A 147 18.90 -3.28 19.67
CA ASP A 147 20.16 -3.76 20.22
C ASP A 147 20.98 -4.49 19.15
N PHE A 148 20.32 -5.27 18.30
CA PHE A 148 20.94 -6.04 17.23
C PHE A 148 21.42 -5.16 16.08
N ALA A 149 20.87 -3.95 15.93
CA ALA A 149 21.43 -2.95 15.02
C ALA A 149 22.87 -2.55 15.43
N LEU A 150 23.16 -2.40 16.72
CA LEU A 150 24.53 -2.10 17.20
C LEU A 150 25.41 -3.36 17.23
N ILE A 151 24.89 -4.49 17.70
CA ILE A 151 25.64 -5.75 17.78
C ILE A 151 26.10 -6.20 16.40
N SER A 152 25.23 -6.12 15.38
CA SER A 152 25.62 -6.44 14.00
C SER A 152 26.65 -5.45 13.44
N GLN A 153 26.59 -4.17 13.81
CA GLN A 153 27.59 -3.17 13.42
C GLN A 153 28.97 -3.50 14.04
N MET A 154 29.02 -3.93 15.30
CA MET A 154 30.27 -4.36 15.94
C MET A 154 30.80 -5.64 15.28
N ALA A 155 29.94 -6.65 15.10
CA ALA A 155 30.31 -7.93 14.53
C ALA A 155 30.79 -7.82 13.08
N THR A 156 30.13 -7.00 12.24
CA THR A 156 30.55 -6.78 10.84
C THR A 156 31.93 -6.12 10.77
N LEU A 157 32.20 -5.13 11.62
CA LEU A 157 33.49 -4.42 11.63
C LEU A 157 34.64 -5.35 12.07
N ASN A 158 34.41 -6.18 13.08
CA ASN A 158 35.41 -7.13 13.58
C ASN A 158 35.64 -8.30 12.61
N SER A 159 34.58 -8.87 12.04
CA SER A 159 34.66 -10.05 11.16
C SER A 159 34.95 -9.73 9.69
N ARG A 160 34.68 -8.49 9.25
CA ARG A 160 34.59 -8.08 7.84
C ARG A 160 33.51 -8.78 7.01
N ILE A 161 32.67 -9.61 7.62
CA ILE A 161 31.55 -10.24 6.94
C ILE A 161 30.38 -9.27 6.95
N PRO A 162 29.72 -8.98 5.82
CA PRO A 162 28.53 -8.15 5.79
C PRO A 162 27.35 -8.80 6.49
N PHE A 163 26.51 -8.01 7.16
CA PHE A 163 25.35 -8.50 7.93
C PHE A 163 24.03 -8.05 7.30
N ILE A 164 23.04 -8.94 7.34
CA ILE A 164 21.62 -8.65 7.22
C ILE A 164 21.04 -8.76 8.61
N HIS A 165 20.75 -7.60 9.23
CA HIS A 165 19.98 -7.53 10.47
C HIS A 165 18.51 -7.42 10.11
N PHE A 166 17.70 -8.38 10.53
CA PHE A 166 16.29 -8.42 10.17
C PHE A 166 15.37 -8.70 11.35
N PHE A 167 14.13 -8.22 11.19
CA PHE A 167 13.03 -8.34 12.15
C PHE A 167 11.71 -8.33 11.40
N ASP A 168 10.66 -8.87 12.01
CA ASP A 168 9.42 -9.17 11.29
C ASP A 168 8.68 -7.88 10.89
N GLY A 169 8.40 -7.74 9.59
CA GLY A 169 7.67 -6.62 9.02
C GLY A 169 6.27 -6.49 9.62
N PHE A 170 5.86 -5.26 9.93
CA PHE A 170 4.70 -4.90 10.75
C PHE A 170 4.77 -5.43 12.19
N ARG A 171 4.83 -6.75 12.39
CA ARG A 171 4.72 -7.42 13.69
C ARG A 171 5.77 -6.95 14.71
N THR A 172 6.96 -6.57 14.23
CA THR A 172 8.00 -5.91 15.04
C THR A 172 8.28 -4.51 14.53
N SER A 173 8.31 -4.30 13.21
CA SER A 173 8.71 -2.99 12.64
C SER A 173 7.75 -1.85 12.97
N HIS A 174 6.44 -2.14 13.13
CA HIS A 174 5.38 -1.16 13.44
C HIS A 174 4.74 -1.38 14.82
N GLU A 175 5.14 -2.41 15.55
CA GLU A 175 4.74 -2.56 16.95
C GLU A 175 5.38 -1.43 17.76
N ILE A 176 4.57 -0.67 18.48
CA ILE A 176 5.04 0.33 19.43
C ILE A 176 5.23 -0.35 20.78
N ASN A 177 6.41 -0.22 21.36
CA ASN A 177 6.73 -0.80 22.66
C ASN A 177 7.57 0.17 23.51
N LYS A 178 7.56 -0.01 24.82
CA LYS A 178 8.40 0.76 25.75
C LYS A 178 9.74 0.07 25.91
N ILE A 179 10.81 0.72 25.45
CA ILE A 179 12.16 0.17 25.39
C ILE A 179 13.17 1.01 26.17
N VAL A 180 14.33 0.42 26.45
CA VAL A 180 15.53 1.08 26.95
C VAL A 180 16.37 1.55 25.74
N PRO A 181 16.49 2.87 25.50
CA PRO A 181 17.27 3.38 24.36
C PRO A 181 18.78 3.21 24.58
N ILE A 182 19.54 3.10 23.49
CA ILE A 182 21.01 3.14 23.53
C ILE A 182 21.50 4.59 23.48
N SER A 183 22.33 4.98 24.45
CA SER A 183 22.97 6.30 24.52
C SER A 183 24.13 6.42 23.53
N ASP A 184 24.47 7.65 23.14
CA ASP A 184 25.61 7.91 22.26
C ASP A 184 26.93 7.45 22.87
N ASP A 185 27.11 7.58 24.18
CA ASP A 185 28.31 7.13 24.89
C ASP A 185 28.47 5.60 24.83
N CYS A 186 27.36 4.87 24.95
CA CYS A 186 27.36 3.42 24.78
C CYS A 186 27.77 3.03 23.35
N ILE A 187 27.21 3.70 22.33
CA ILE A 187 27.60 3.48 20.92
C ILE A 187 29.10 3.76 20.73
N ARG A 188 29.61 4.89 21.23
CA ARG A 188 31.05 5.25 21.12
C ARG A 188 31.97 4.22 21.77
N GLN A 189 31.60 3.72 22.94
CA GLN A 189 32.40 2.74 23.69
C GLN A 189 32.41 1.37 23.01
N LEU A 190 31.32 0.98 22.36
CA LEU A 190 31.17 -0.33 21.73
C LEU A 190 31.69 -0.38 20.28
N LEU A 191 31.74 0.73 19.55
CA LEU A 191 32.24 0.75 18.18
C LEU A 191 33.76 0.45 18.12
N PRO A 192 34.21 -0.56 17.36
CA PRO A 192 35.62 -0.96 17.31
C PRO A 192 36.45 0.01 16.44
N MET A 193 36.94 1.09 17.04
CA MET A 193 37.66 2.17 16.34
C MET A 193 38.88 1.69 15.54
N GLU A 194 39.60 0.68 16.03
CA GLU A 194 40.73 0.09 15.31
C GLU A 194 40.29 -0.59 14.01
N MET A 195 39.15 -1.28 14.03
CA MET A 195 38.61 -1.94 12.84
C MET A 195 38.03 -0.96 11.83
N ILE A 196 37.46 0.15 12.30
CA ILE A 196 37.06 1.28 11.43
C ILE A 196 38.30 1.87 10.74
N SER A 197 39.40 2.08 11.48
CA SER A 197 40.67 2.53 10.89
C SER A 197 41.19 1.52 9.86
N ALA A 198 41.10 0.22 10.15
CA ALA A 198 41.52 -0.84 9.23
C ALA A 198 40.67 -0.88 7.95
N HIS A 199 39.36 -0.64 8.04
CA HIS A 199 38.47 -0.48 6.88
C HIS A 199 38.92 0.68 5.99
N ARG A 200 39.16 1.85 6.58
CA ARG A 200 39.65 3.03 5.87
C ARG A 200 41.01 2.82 5.22
N LYS A 201 41.93 2.09 5.86
CA LYS A 201 43.24 1.73 5.28
C LYS A 201 43.13 0.83 4.04
N ARG A 202 42.00 0.13 3.86
CA ARG A 202 41.71 -0.68 2.67
C ARG A 202 40.90 0.09 1.62
N ALA A 203 40.61 1.37 1.79
CA ALA A 203 39.84 2.12 0.82
C ALA A 203 40.55 2.25 -0.54
N LEU A 204 39.79 2.33 -1.62
CA LEU A 204 40.27 2.75 -2.93
C LEU A 204 40.66 4.23 -2.86
N THR A 205 41.93 4.54 -3.12
CA THR A 205 42.45 5.90 -3.26
C THR A 205 43.55 5.92 -4.32
N PRO A 206 43.65 6.98 -5.15
CA PRO A 206 44.76 7.14 -6.07
C PRO A 206 46.13 7.26 -5.36
N ASP A 207 46.17 7.60 -4.08
CA ASP A 207 47.41 7.71 -3.30
C ASP A 207 48.01 6.34 -2.93
N HIS A 208 47.15 5.31 -2.85
CA HIS A 208 47.50 3.92 -2.54
C HIS A 208 46.65 2.96 -3.40
N PRO A 209 46.85 2.95 -4.73
CA PRO A 209 45.91 2.29 -5.64
C PRO A 209 45.96 0.76 -5.51
N VAL A 210 44.79 0.15 -5.57
CA VAL A 210 44.59 -1.30 -5.64
C VAL A 210 43.51 -1.62 -6.67
N ILE A 211 43.48 -2.86 -7.16
CA ILE A 211 42.48 -3.34 -8.14
C ILE A 211 41.53 -4.32 -7.45
N ARG A 212 40.22 -4.20 -7.71
CA ARG A 212 39.16 -5.07 -7.18
C ARG A 212 38.14 -5.40 -8.25
N GLY A 213 37.38 -6.48 -8.06
CA GLY A 213 36.36 -6.90 -9.02
C GLY A 213 36.93 -7.39 -10.35
N THR A 214 38.10 -8.02 -10.32
CA THR A 214 38.76 -8.58 -11.50
C THR A 214 37.95 -9.69 -12.16
N SER A 215 38.23 -9.97 -13.43
CA SER A 215 37.79 -11.20 -14.11
C SER A 215 38.77 -12.33 -13.81
N ALA A 216 38.28 -13.53 -13.52
CA ALA A 216 39.11 -14.69 -13.20
C ALA A 216 38.71 -15.91 -14.06
N ASN A 217 39.72 -16.70 -14.45
CA ASN A 217 39.54 -17.95 -15.18
C ASN A 217 39.28 -19.13 -14.20
N PRO A 218 38.87 -20.31 -14.70
CA PRO A 218 38.65 -21.49 -13.86
C PRO A 218 39.88 -21.98 -13.09
N ASP A 219 41.10 -21.62 -13.55
CA ASP A 219 42.37 -22.00 -12.93
C ASP A 219 42.61 -21.37 -11.54
N THR A 220 41.91 -20.29 -11.21
CA THR A 220 42.14 -19.48 -10.01
C THR A 220 40.86 -19.11 -9.27
N TYR A 221 39.71 -19.08 -9.94
CA TYR A 221 38.46 -18.63 -9.33
C TYR A 221 38.07 -19.46 -8.10
N PHE A 222 38.16 -20.80 -8.18
CA PHE A 222 37.72 -21.67 -7.09
C PHE A 222 38.60 -21.47 -5.84
N GLN A 223 39.91 -21.45 -6.00
CA GLN A 223 40.86 -21.22 -4.91
C GLN A 223 40.65 -19.85 -4.26
N CYS A 224 40.42 -18.80 -5.06
CA CYS A 224 40.10 -17.47 -4.55
C CYS A 224 38.77 -17.43 -3.78
N ARG A 225 37.76 -18.21 -4.21
CA ARG A 225 36.45 -18.26 -3.54
C ARG A 225 36.51 -18.93 -2.17
N GLU A 226 37.31 -19.99 -2.03
CA GLU A 226 37.54 -20.72 -0.77
C GLU A 226 38.49 -19.97 0.18
N ALA A 227 39.30 -19.04 -0.32
CA ALA A 227 40.23 -18.26 0.50
C ALA A 227 39.52 -17.43 1.59
N ALA A 228 38.22 -17.15 1.46
CA ALA A 228 37.42 -16.43 2.45
C ALA A 228 36.98 -17.29 3.66
N ASN A 229 37.13 -18.61 3.62
CA ASN A 229 36.63 -19.52 4.66
C ASN A 229 37.08 -19.16 6.09
N PRO A 230 38.34 -18.74 6.36
CA PRO A 230 38.76 -18.35 7.70
C PRO A 230 37.93 -17.23 8.33
N TRP A 231 37.43 -16.27 7.51
CA TRP A 231 36.58 -15.18 7.99
C TRP A 231 35.19 -15.68 8.38
N TYR A 232 34.60 -16.57 7.59
CA TYR A 232 33.30 -17.19 7.91
C TYR A 232 33.38 -18.08 9.15
N ASN A 233 34.43 -18.88 9.28
CA ASN A 233 34.63 -19.77 10.43
C ASN A 233 34.70 -19.01 11.77
N GLN A 234 35.22 -17.78 11.77
CA GLN A 234 35.36 -16.94 12.97
C GLN A 234 34.13 -16.07 13.25
N THR A 235 33.18 -15.97 12.32
CA THR A 235 32.07 -15.02 12.43
C THR A 235 31.15 -15.32 13.61
N TYR A 236 30.91 -16.61 13.95
CA TYR A 236 30.14 -16.96 15.15
C TYR A 236 30.74 -16.32 16.40
N GLN A 237 32.04 -16.48 16.60
CA GLN A 237 32.75 -15.93 17.76
C GLN A 237 32.66 -14.41 17.79
N HIS A 238 32.84 -13.73 16.65
CA HIS A 238 32.70 -12.28 16.58
C HIS A 238 31.29 -11.78 16.96
N VAL A 239 30.24 -12.55 16.67
CA VAL A 239 28.87 -12.22 17.11
C VAL A 239 28.72 -12.46 18.61
N ALA A 240 29.21 -13.59 19.13
CA ALA A 240 29.18 -13.90 20.56
C ALA A 240 29.94 -12.84 21.38
N ASP A 241 31.14 -12.45 20.94
CA ASP A 241 31.95 -11.40 21.57
C ASP A 241 31.23 -10.04 21.55
N ALA A 242 30.56 -9.71 20.43
CA ALA A 242 29.78 -8.48 20.32
C ALA A 242 28.57 -8.47 21.27
N MET A 243 27.86 -9.59 21.40
CA MET A 243 26.77 -9.75 22.37
C MET A 243 27.28 -9.65 23.82
N GLN A 244 28.42 -10.26 24.14
CA GLN A 244 29.02 -10.19 25.46
C GLN A 244 29.49 -8.77 25.81
N ALA A 245 30.14 -8.07 24.88
CA ALA A 245 30.53 -6.68 25.09
C ALA A 245 29.31 -5.77 25.29
N PHE A 246 28.23 -6.02 24.53
CA PHE A 246 26.96 -5.32 24.71
C PHE A 246 26.34 -5.56 26.09
N GLU A 247 26.36 -6.81 26.58
CA GLU A 247 25.91 -7.16 27.93
C GLU A 247 26.72 -6.42 29.00
N GLN A 248 28.05 -6.40 28.90
CA GLN A 248 28.91 -5.71 29.87
C GLN A 248 28.60 -4.22 29.98
N GLN A 249 28.18 -3.58 28.88
CA GLN A 249 27.84 -2.16 28.86
C GLN A 249 26.38 -1.86 29.23
N THR A 250 25.47 -2.79 28.97
CA THR A 250 24.02 -2.49 29.04
C THR A 250 23.24 -3.35 30.03
N GLY A 251 23.83 -4.44 30.52
CA GLY A 251 23.20 -5.46 31.34
C GLY A 251 22.25 -6.40 30.59
N ARG A 252 22.09 -6.25 29.26
CA ARG A 252 21.20 -7.09 28.45
C ARG A 252 21.99 -8.20 27.77
N HIS A 253 21.68 -9.44 28.16
CA HIS A 253 22.35 -10.65 27.69
C HIS A 253 21.68 -11.23 26.44
N TYR A 254 22.49 -11.64 25.47
CA TYR A 254 22.05 -12.32 24.25
C TYR A 254 23.06 -13.40 23.87
N GLN A 255 22.59 -14.43 23.16
CA GLN A 255 23.44 -15.46 22.55
C GLN A 255 23.02 -15.71 21.10
N PRO A 256 23.94 -16.16 20.23
CA PRO A 256 23.61 -16.50 18.83
C PRO A 256 22.51 -17.56 18.71
N PHE A 257 22.50 -18.53 19.63
CA PHE A 257 21.43 -19.49 19.87
C PHE A 257 21.07 -19.45 21.35
N GLU A 258 19.79 -19.40 21.69
CA GLU A 258 19.35 -19.22 23.08
C GLU A 258 18.24 -20.22 23.42
N TYR A 259 18.46 -21.05 24.44
CA TYR A 259 17.46 -21.98 24.94
C TYR A 259 16.59 -21.35 26.04
N TYR A 260 15.28 -21.57 25.97
CA TYR A 260 14.32 -21.18 27.00
C TYR A 260 13.37 -22.33 27.31
N GLY A 261 13.19 -22.66 28.60
CA GLY A 261 12.22 -23.66 29.05
C GLY A 261 12.78 -24.61 30.10
N HIS A 262 12.15 -25.78 30.25
CA HIS A 262 12.54 -26.75 31.26
C HIS A 262 13.94 -27.32 30.99
N PRO A 263 14.89 -27.36 31.95
CA PRO A 263 16.25 -27.88 31.71
C PRO A 263 16.31 -29.35 31.27
N GLN A 264 15.26 -30.11 31.57
CA GLN A 264 15.07 -31.49 31.14
C GLN A 264 13.91 -31.64 30.14
N ALA A 265 13.72 -30.69 29.24
CA ALA A 265 12.65 -30.76 28.25
C ALA A 265 12.78 -32.01 27.37
N ASP A 266 11.65 -32.64 27.06
CA ASP A 266 11.57 -33.77 26.12
C ASP A 266 11.06 -33.35 24.73
N ARG A 267 10.36 -32.20 24.66
CA ARG A 267 9.78 -31.59 23.46
C ARG A 267 10.25 -30.14 23.33
N VAL A 268 10.77 -29.77 22.17
CA VAL A 268 11.30 -28.42 21.89
C VAL A 268 10.77 -27.86 20.58
N ILE A 269 10.48 -26.55 20.56
CA ILE A 269 10.22 -25.79 19.32
C ILE A 269 11.48 -24.99 18.94
N ILE A 270 11.90 -25.03 17.68
CA ILE A 270 13.01 -24.23 17.16
C ILE A 270 12.47 -23.23 16.15
N LEU A 271 12.70 -21.94 16.38
CA LEU A 271 12.11 -20.87 15.57
C LEU A 271 12.92 -19.56 15.61
N MET A 272 12.50 -18.61 14.78
CA MET A 272 13.12 -17.29 14.58
C MET A 272 12.07 -16.18 14.63
N GLY A 273 12.49 -14.93 14.86
CA GLY A 273 11.63 -13.76 14.75
C GLY A 273 10.58 -13.65 15.86
N SER A 274 9.54 -12.85 15.64
CA SER A 274 8.63 -12.36 16.68
C SER A 274 7.83 -13.47 17.39
N ALA A 275 7.66 -14.62 16.74
CA ALA A 275 6.98 -15.78 17.32
C ALA A 275 7.68 -16.35 18.57
N CYS A 276 8.96 -16.00 18.79
CA CYS A 276 9.65 -16.33 20.03
C CYS A 276 8.91 -15.76 21.25
N GLY A 277 8.38 -14.52 21.18
CA GLY A 277 7.66 -13.89 22.29
C GLY A 277 6.38 -14.65 22.66
N THR A 278 5.55 -14.98 21.67
CA THR A 278 4.34 -15.79 21.88
C THR A 278 4.69 -17.18 22.43
N THR A 279 5.74 -17.81 21.90
CA THR A 279 6.14 -19.16 22.32
C THR A 279 6.66 -19.18 23.76
N GLU A 280 7.42 -18.17 24.15
CA GLU A 280 7.89 -17.97 25.53
C GLU A 280 6.73 -17.86 26.51
N GLU A 281 5.73 -17.02 26.19
CA GLU A 281 4.54 -16.81 27.01
C GLU A 281 3.69 -18.09 27.17
N THR A 282 3.56 -18.89 26.11
CA THR A 282 2.88 -20.19 26.19
C THR A 282 3.69 -21.20 27.02
N ILE A 283 5.02 -21.24 26.85
CA ILE A 283 5.91 -22.12 27.64
C ILE A 283 5.79 -21.80 29.13
N ASP A 284 5.79 -20.52 29.53
CA ASP A 284 5.57 -20.12 30.93
C ASP A 284 4.36 -20.83 31.53
N THR A 285 3.23 -20.80 30.81
CA THR A 285 1.98 -21.42 31.26
C THR A 285 2.12 -22.94 31.37
N LEU A 286 2.69 -23.60 30.35
CA LEU A 286 2.90 -25.05 30.34
C LEU A 286 3.85 -25.51 31.46
N LEU A 287 4.87 -24.72 31.79
CA LEU A 287 5.77 -25.00 32.91
C LEU A 287 5.03 -24.99 34.25
N THR A 288 4.06 -24.08 34.45
CA THR A 288 3.23 -24.09 35.67
C THR A 288 2.35 -25.33 35.78
N HIS A 289 2.03 -25.97 34.66
CA HIS A 289 1.31 -27.25 34.60
C HIS A 289 2.24 -28.48 34.72
N GLY A 290 3.56 -28.27 34.89
CA GLY A 290 4.54 -29.35 35.05
C GLY A 290 4.98 -30.00 33.73
N GLU A 291 4.67 -29.40 32.57
CA GLU A 291 5.11 -29.89 31.28
C GLU A 291 6.62 -29.68 31.06
N LYS A 292 7.30 -30.68 30.51
CA LYS A 292 8.74 -30.63 30.19
C LYS A 292 8.97 -30.13 28.76
N VAL A 293 8.65 -28.86 28.53
CA VAL A 293 8.75 -28.21 27.21
C VAL A 293 9.79 -27.09 27.20
N GLY A 294 10.26 -26.75 26.00
CA GLY A 294 11.14 -25.61 25.79
C GLY A 294 11.16 -25.13 24.34
N MET A 295 11.96 -24.11 24.08
CA MET A 295 12.26 -23.61 22.75
C MET A 295 13.72 -23.24 22.58
N LEU A 296 14.21 -23.25 21.34
CA LEU A 296 15.50 -22.71 20.96
C LEU A 296 15.28 -21.55 19.99
N LYS A 297 15.66 -20.35 20.43
CA LYS A 297 15.61 -19.12 19.63
C LYS A 297 16.85 -19.07 18.75
N VAL A 298 16.68 -19.02 17.44
CA VAL A 298 17.79 -18.84 16.50
C VAL A 298 17.95 -17.35 16.21
N ARG A 299 19.06 -16.75 16.69
CA ARG A 299 19.38 -15.33 16.46
C ARG A 299 20.32 -15.20 15.28
N LEU A 300 21.46 -15.88 15.32
CA LEU A 300 22.40 -15.93 14.21
C LEU A 300 22.03 -17.10 13.29
N TYR A 301 21.30 -16.81 12.22
CA TYR A 301 20.91 -17.82 11.23
C TYR A 301 22.03 -18.13 10.23
N ARG A 302 22.84 -17.14 9.88
CA ARG A 302 24.03 -17.31 9.04
C ARG A 302 25.23 -16.54 9.60
N PRO A 303 26.44 -17.12 9.61
CA PRO A 303 26.71 -18.54 9.36
C PRO A 303 26.07 -19.43 10.42
N PHE A 304 25.57 -20.59 10.00
CA PHE A 304 24.86 -21.52 10.88
C PHE A 304 25.88 -22.43 11.58
N SER A 305 26.06 -22.26 12.89
CA SER A 305 26.98 -23.10 13.67
C SER A 305 26.24 -24.25 14.34
N ALA A 306 26.33 -25.45 13.73
CA ALA A 306 25.70 -26.66 14.25
C ALA A 306 26.21 -27.03 15.66
N GLU A 307 27.52 -26.92 15.89
CA GLU A 307 28.17 -27.17 17.18
C GLU A 307 27.49 -26.38 18.31
N HIS A 308 27.51 -25.04 18.21
CA HIS A 308 26.96 -24.18 19.25
C HIS A 308 25.43 -24.27 19.39
N LEU A 309 24.70 -24.58 18.32
CA LEU A 309 23.27 -24.85 18.43
C LEU A 309 23.01 -26.12 19.26
N LEU A 310 23.78 -27.18 19.04
CA LEU A 310 23.62 -28.45 19.74
C LEU A 310 24.02 -28.34 21.22
N GLU A 311 25.00 -27.50 21.55
CA GLU A 311 25.37 -27.19 22.94
C GLU A 311 24.23 -26.58 23.75
N GLN A 312 23.39 -25.75 23.11
CA GLN A 312 22.24 -25.12 23.75
C GLN A 312 21.04 -26.07 23.88
N LEU A 313 20.98 -27.15 23.10
CA LEU A 313 19.85 -28.07 23.09
C LEU A 313 19.98 -29.11 24.22
N PRO A 314 19.00 -29.24 25.14
CA PRO A 314 19.10 -30.23 26.21
C PRO A 314 19.23 -31.66 25.70
N GLN A 315 20.09 -32.45 26.35
CA GLN A 315 20.31 -33.86 25.97
C GLN A 315 19.06 -34.72 26.12
N SER A 316 18.11 -34.33 26.97
CA SER A 316 16.83 -35.01 27.19
C SER A 316 15.83 -34.88 26.04
N VAL A 317 16.08 -33.98 25.07
CA VAL A 317 15.15 -33.72 23.98
C VAL A 317 15.01 -34.94 23.09
N THR A 318 13.79 -35.41 22.88
CA THR A 318 13.48 -36.55 21.99
C THR A 318 12.60 -36.16 20.81
N ARG A 319 11.95 -34.99 20.86
CA ARG A 319 11.01 -34.51 19.83
C ARG A 319 11.19 -33.01 19.59
N ILE A 320 11.23 -32.62 18.32
CA ILE A 320 11.49 -31.25 17.89
C ILE A 320 10.48 -30.85 16.81
N ALA A 321 9.90 -29.66 16.95
CA ALA A 321 9.22 -28.98 15.85
C ALA A 321 10.05 -27.78 15.39
N VAL A 322 10.39 -27.70 14.11
CA VAL A 322 11.07 -26.54 13.52
C VAL A 322 10.06 -25.71 12.77
N LEU A 323 10.01 -24.41 13.06
CA LEU A 323 9.03 -23.49 12.47
C LEU A 323 9.71 -22.51 11.51
N ASP A 324 9.25 -22.54 10.26
CA ASP A 324 9.69 -21.64 9.21
C ASP A 324 8.58 -20.64 8.88
N ARG A 325 8.94 -19.35 8.86
CA ARG A 325 8.05 -18.26 8.45
C ARG A 325 8.19 -17.99 6.95
N THR A 326 8.27 -19.04 6.14
CA THR A 326 8.39 -18.96 4.67
C THR A 326 7.76 -20.19 4.01
N LYS A 327 7.65 -20.19 2.69
CA LYS A 327 7.27 -21.35 1.89
C LYS A 327 8.17 -21.42 0.66
N GLU A 328 8.83 -22.57 0.48
CA GLU A 328 9.57 -22.89 -0.76
C GLU A 328 8.81 -23.98 -1.54
N PRO A 329 7.93 -23.62 -2.50
CA PRO A 329 7.15 -24.61 -3.24
C PRO A 329 8.05 -25.63 -3.97
N GLY A 330 7.82 -26.92 -3.74
CA GLY A 330 8.59 -28.00 -4.34
C GLY A 330 9.89 -28.37 -3.61
N ALA A 331 10.31 -27.60 -2.59
CA ALA A 331 11.43 -27.99 -1.74
C ALA A 331 11.09 -29.19 -0.84
N LEU A 332 12.12 -29.94 -0.42
CA LEU A 332 11.95 -31.08 0.51
C LEU A 332 11.42 -30.63 1.88
N ALA A 333 11.82 -29.44 2.31
CA ALA A 333 11.35 -28.72 3.47
C ALA A 333 11.84 -27.27 3.41
N GLU A 334 11.36 -26.45 4.34
CA GLU A 334 11.78 -25.07 4.49
C GLU A 334 13.22 -24.93 5.05
N PRO A 335 13.87 -23.76 4.88
CA PRO A 335 15.30 -23.60 5.12
C PRO A 335 15.77 -23.92 6.55
N LEU A 336 15.10 -23.42 7.58
CA LEU A 336 15.51 -23.66 8.96
C LEU A 336 15.34 -25.13 9.33
N TYR A 337 14.26 -25.78 8.90
CA TYR A 337 14.09 -27.22 9.04
C TYR A 337 15.27 -28.00 8.43
N LEU A 338 15.69 -27.66 7.21
CA LEU A 338 16.79 -28.36 6.53
C LEU A 338 18.12 -28.20 7.28
N ASP A 339 18.42 -27.00 7.78
CA ASP A 339 19.63 -26.75 8.56
C ASP A 339 19.64 -27.54 9.88
N ILE A 340 18.52 -27.54 10.61
CA ILE A 340 18.38 -28.28 11.86
C ILE A 340 18.46 -29.79 11.66
N MET A 341 17.76 -30.32 10.65
CA MET A 341 17.79 -31.74 10.33
C MET A 341 19.21 -32.18 9.95
N THR A 342 19.94 -31.35 9.19
CA THR A 342 21.33 -31.62 8.81
C THR A 342 22.23 -31.64 10.05
N ALA A 343 22.16 -30.62 10.90
CA ALA A 343 22.95 -30.53 12.13
C ALA A 343 22.74 -31.76 13.04
N LEU A 344 21.49 -32.17 13.25
CA LEU A 344 21.15 -33.33 14.07
C LEU A 344 21.61 -34.66 13.45
N ALA A 345 21.40 -34.84 12.15
CA ALA A 345 21.77 -36.07 11.45
C ALA A 345 23.29 -36.25 11.42
N GLU A 346 24.03 -35.18 11.19
CA GLU A 346 25.48 -35.20 11.21
C GLU A 346 26.03 -35.51 12.60
N ALA A 347 25.52 -34.85 13.64
CA ALA A 347 25.95 -35.11 15.02
C ALA A 347 25.67 -36.56 15.45
N PHE A 348 24.51 -37.11 15.07
CA PHE A 348 24.22 -38.52 15.28
C PHE A 348 25.16 -39.44 14.50
N SER A 349 25.41 -39.15 13.23
CA SER A 349 26.31 -39.93 12.36
C SER A 349 27.76 -39.95 12.88
N ARG A 350 28.23 -38.83 13.47
CA ARG A 350 29.56 -38.71 14.08
C ARG A 350 29.65 -39.28 15.50
N GLY A 351 28.53 -39.70 16.10
CA GLY A 351 28.48 -40.18 17.48
C GLY A 351 28.60 -39.07 18.54
N GLU A 352 28.43 -37.80 18.15
CA GLU A 352 28.36 -36.64 19.06
C GLU A 352 27.05 -36.65 19.86
N ARG A 353 26.05 -37.43 19.39
CA ARG A 353 24.76 -37.59 20.05
C ARG A 353 24.26 -39.03 19.94
N ASP A 354 23.78 -39.58 21.05
CA ASP A 354 23.35 -41.00 21.14
C ASP A 354 22.07 -41.31 20.35
N THR A 355 21.21 -40.32 20.14
CA THR A 355 19.90 -40.50 19.48
C THR A 355 19.58 -39.35 18.54
N LEU A 356 18.99 -39.69 17.40
CA LEU A 356 18.38 -38.71 16.50
C LEU A 356 16.95 -38.42 16.98
N PRO A 357 16.64 -37.21 17.50
CA PRO A 357 15.28 -36.89 17.93
C PRO A 357 14.32 -36.90 16.75
N ARG A 358 13.02 -37.09 17.02
CA ARG A 358 11.99 -36.97 15.98
C ARG A 358 11.79 -35.51 15.62
N VAL A 359 12.05 -35.13 14.37
CA VAL A 359 11.93 -33.75 13.89
C VAL A 359 10.76 -33.62 12.92
N ILE A 360 9.84 -32.68 13.20
CA ILE A 360 8.75 -32.28 12.31
C ILE A 360 8.94 -30.82 11.86
N GLY A 361 8.44 -30.47 10.68
CA GLY A 361 8.56 -29.12 10.10
C GLY A 361 7.21 -28.43 9.95
N GLY A 362 7.11 -27.19 10.40
CA GLY A 362 5.88 -26.39 10.38
C GLY A 362 6.06 -25.06 9.67
N ARG A 363 5.06 -24.66 8.90
CA ARG A 363 4.94 -23.29 8.39
C ARG A 363 3.94 -22.49 9.19
N TYR A 364 4.26 -21.22 9.44
CA TYR A 364 3.39 -20.31 10.16
C TYR A 364 3.55 -18.88 9.63
N GLY A 365 2.62 -17.99 9.99
CA GLY A 365 2.87 -16.54 9.97
C GLY A 365 3.15 -15.89 8.62
N LEU A 366 2.88 -16.59 7.49
CA LEU A 366 3.07 -16.03 6.15
C LEU A 366 2.20 -14.79 5.97
N SER A 367 2.75 -13.72 5.40
CA SER A 367 2.03 -12.45 5.22
C SER A 367 1.36 -11.94 6.51
N SER A 368 2.08 -11.94 7.63
CA SER A 368 1.58 -11.59 8.97
C SER A 368 0.36 -12.37 9.43
N LYS A 369 0.13 -13.60 8.94
CA LYS A 369 -0.89 -14.48 9.51
C LYS A 369 -0.67 -14.63 11.01
N GLU A 370 -1.78 -14.67 11.75
CA GLU A 370 -1.73 -14.68 13.20
C GLU A 370 -0.99 -15.91 13.75
N PHE A 371 -0.12 -15.68 14.74
CA PHE A 371 0.54 -16.73 15.51
C PHE A 371 0.36 -16.44 17.00
N ALA A 372 -0.81 -16.83 17.48
CA ALA A 372 -1.25 -16.66 18.86
C ALA A 372 -0.98 -17.95 19.68
N PRO A 373 -1.12 -17.92 21.01
CA PRO A 373 -0.79 -19.03 21.91
C PRO A 373 -1.41 -20.38 21.53
N GLU A 374 -2.62 -20.40 20.99
CA GLU A 374 -3.34 -21.58 20.51
C GLU A 374 -2.58 -22.33 19.40
N CYS A 375 -1.81 -21.62 18.57
CA CYS A 375 -0.94 -22.22 17.56
C CYS A 375 0.21 -22.98 18.23
N VAL A 376 0.82 -22.40 19.26
CA VAL A 376 1.93 -23.00 20.01
C VAL A 376 1.44 -24.26 20.76
N LEU A 377 0.27 -24.18 21.39
CA LEU A 377 -0.37 -25.31 22.07
C LEU A 377 -0.66 -26.46 21.08
N ALA A 378 -1.16 -26.14 19.88
CA ALA A 378 -1.41 -27.14 18.84
C ALA A 378 -0.11 -27.85 18.40
N ILE A 379 1.01 -27.13 18.31
CA ILE A 379 2.31 -27.71 17.97
C ILE A 379 2.82 -28.65 19.07
N PHE A 380 2.79 -28.22 20.34
CA PHE A 380 3.20 -29.09 21.45
C PHE A 380 2.31 -30.33 21.56
N LYS A 381 1.00 -30.19 21.32
CA LYS A 381 0.06 -31.30 21.25
C LYS A 381 0.42 -32.27 20.13
N GLU A 382 0.74 -31.77 18.93
CA GLU A 382 1.21 -32.61 17.82
C GLU A 382 2.46 -33.40 18.20
N LEU A 383 3.43 -32.76 18.88
CA LEU A 383 4.64 -33.42 19.38
C LEU A 383 4.36 -34.50 20.44
N THR A 384 3.18 -34.56 21.05
CA THR A 384 2.83 -35.66 21.96
C THR A 384 2.47 -36.95 21.24
N LEU A 385 2.04 -36.87 19.97
CA LEU A 385 1.55 -38.00 19.19
C LEU A 385 2.67 -39.03 18.93
N GLU A 386 2.29 -40.30 18.81
CA GLU A 386 3.21 -41.38 18.41
C GLU A 386 3.68 -41.22 16.96
N LYS A 387 2.80 -40.69 16.10
CA LYS A 387 3.03 -40.44 14.67
C LYS A 387 2.59 -39.00 14.32
N PRO A 388 3.37 -37.97 14.73
CA PRO A 388 3.09 -36.60 14.33
C PRO A 388 3.24 -36.43 12.82
N ARG A 389 2.53 -35.45 12.26
CA ARG A 389 2.67 -35.05 10.86
C ARG A 389 4.10 -34.59 10.61
N PRO A 390 4.79 -35.12 9.57
CA PRO A 390 6.16 -34.71 9.26
C PRO A 390 6.25 -33.27 8.77
N ARG A 391 5.17 -32.79 8.12
CA ARG A 391 5.00 -31.42 7.62
C ARG A 391 3.63 -30.93 8.03
N PHE A 392 3.54 -29.69 8.46
CA PHE A 392 2.27 -29.07 8.83
C PHE A 392 2.23 -27.57 8.54
N THR A 393 1.03 -27.01 8.60
CA THR A 393 0.78 -25.56 8.67
C THR A 393 0.02 -25.26 9.97
N VAL A 394 0.10 -24.05 10.48
CA VAL A 394 -0.66 -23.63 11.67
C VAL A 394 -1.14 -22.18 11.49
N GLY A 395 -2.35 -21.88 11.99
CA GLY A 395 -3.02 -20.59 11.82
C GLY A 395 -3.88 -20.46 10.55
N ILE A 396 -4.09 -21.56 9.81
CA ILE A 396 -5.02 -21.64 8.66
C ILE A 396 -5.84 -22.93 8.74
N PHE A 397 -6.91 -23.00 7.96
CA PHE A 397 -7.65 -24.25 7.74
C PHE A 397 -7.37 -24.78 6.32
N ASP A 398 -6.56 -25.83 6.23
CA ASP A 398 -6.18 -26.47 4.96
C ASP A 398 -6.97 -27.77 4.78
N ASP A 399 -8.08 -27.64 4.07
CA ASP A 399 -9.00 -28.73 3.72
C ASP A 399 -8.64 -29.42 2.38
N ILE A 400 -7.61 -28.95 1.68
CA ILE A 400 -7.13 -29.56 0.43
C ILE A 400 -6.03 -30.57 0.74
N THR A 401 -4.96 -30.15 1.42
CA THR A 401 -3.81 -31.01 1.71
C THR A 401 -3.80 -31.54 3.14
N SER A 402 -4.73 -31.10 3.99
CA SER A 402 -4.88 -31.56 5.39
C SER A 402 -3.60 -31.38 6.22
N LEU A 403 -2.77 -30.39 5.88
CA LEU A 403 -1.54 -30.09 6.59
C LEU A 403 -1.76 -29.23 7.83
N SER A 404 -2.89 -28.51 7.92
CA SER A 404 -3.17 -27.62 9.05
C SER A 404 -3.38 -28.38 10.35
N LEU A 405 -2.72 -27.94 11.42
CA LEU A 405 -2.98 -28.43 12.77
C LEU A 405 -4.29 -27.83 13.31
N PRO A 406 -5.14 -28.62 13.98
CA PRO A 406 -6.30 -28.09 14.69
C PRO A 406 -5.83 -27.24 15.88
N LEU A 407 -6.34 -26.01 15.98
CA LEU A 407 -6.04 -25.10 17.09
C LEU A 407 -6.68 -25.61 18.40
N SER A 408 -6.05 -25.30 19.54
CA SER A 408 -6.62 -25.66 20.84
C SER A 408 -7.72 -24.68 21.26
N ASP A 409 -8.74 -25.19 21.95
CA ASP A 409 -9.74 -24.34 22.65
C ASP A 409 -9.20 -23.83 24.00
N ASP A 410 -8.04 -24.33 24.44
CA ASP A 410 -7.40 -23.89 25.67
C ASP A 410 -6.92 -22.44 25.55
N SER A 411 -7.20 -21.62 26.56
CA SER A 411 -6.69 -20.25 26.66
C SER A 411 -5.58 -20.16 27.70
N ILE A 412 -4.59 -19.29 27.44
CA ILE A 412 -3.55 -18.97 28.42
C ILE A 412 -3.93 -17.72 29.24
N PRO A 413 -3.59 -17.67 30.54
CA PRO A 413 -3.86 -16.49 31.38
C PRO A 413 -3.14 -15.24 30.86
N GLN A 414 -3.89 -14.14 30.65
CA GLN A 414 -3.33 -12.86 30.26
C GLN A 414 -2.74 -12.11 31.46
N LYS A 415 -1.52 -11.56 31.31
CA LYS A 415 -0.83 -10.75 32.34
C LYS A 415 -1.07 -9.24 32.21
N ALA A 416 -1.71 -8.79 31.13
CA ALA A 416 -2.00 -7.39 30.89
C ALA A 416 -3.06 -6.87 31.87
N SER A 417 -2.84 -5.68 32.44
CA SER A 417 -3.81 -5.00 33.31
C SER A 417 -4.92 -4.31 32.52
N LEU A 418 -4.67 -4.01 31.24
CA LEU A 418 -5.68 -3.49 30.30
C LEU A 418 -5.39 -3.98 28.88
N GLU A 419 -6.41 -4.51 28.21
CA GLU A 419 -6.42 -4.76 26.78
C GLU A 419 -7.56 -3.96 26.12
N ALA A 420 -7.23 -3.15 25.11
CA ALA A 420 -8.19 -2.27 24.46
C ALA A 420 -8.15 -2.40 22.93
N LEU A 421 -9.35 -2.35 22.32
CA LEU A 421 -9.56 -2.33 20.88
C LEU A 421 -10.24 -1.04 20.45
N PHE A 422 -9.79 -0.46 19.34
CA PHE A 422 -10.40 0.74 18.75
C PHE A 422 -10.71 0.46 17.28
N PHE A 423 -11.99 0.46 16.92
CA PHE A 423 -12.49 0.29 15.57
C PHE A 423 -12.77 1.67 14.96
N GLY A 424 -11.93 2.07 14.01
CA GLY A 424 -12.01 3.36 13.33
C GLY A 424 -11.98 3.23 11.81
N LEU A 425 -12.26 4.32 11.13
CA LEU A 425 -12.18 4.45 9.68
C LEU A 425 -10.81 5.01 9.26
N GLY A 426 -10.26 4.53 8.15
CA GLY A 426 -9.09 5.14 7.53
C GLY A 426 -9.31 6.65 7.35
N SER A 427 -8.38 7.44 7.92
CA SER A 427 -8.38 8.92 7.95
C SER A 427 -9.31 9.62 8.97
N ASP A 428 -9.95 8.90 9.90
CA ASP A 428 -10.75 9.53 10.98
C ASP A 428 -9.93 9.97 12.22
N GLY A 429 -8.63 9.65 12.23
CA GLY A 429 -7.68 10.02 13.29
C GLY A 429 -7.60 9.03 14.46
N THR A 430 -8.34 7.91 14.44
CA THR A 430 -8.34 6.88 15.49
C THR A 430 -6.95 6.33 15.77
N VAL A 431 -6.27 5.83 14.74
CA VAL A 431 -4.91 5.26 14.86
C VAL A 431 -3.94 6.27 15.47
N SER A 432 -3.98 7.53 15.04
CA SER A 432 -3.10 8.59 15.55
C SER A 432 -3.39 8.89 17.02
N ALA A 433 -4.66 8.93 17.43
CA ALA A 433 -5.04 9.08 18.83
C ALA A 433 -4.58 7.89 19.68
N THR A 434 -4.74 6.65 19.21
CA THR A 434 -4.28 5.47 19.94
C THR A 434 -2.75 5.42 20.05
N LYS A 435 -2.00 5.77 18.99
CA LYS A 435 -0.53 5.95 19.07
C LYS A 435 -0.14 6.97 20.14
N ASN A 436 -0.90 8.07 20.25
CA ASN A 436 -0.69 9.07 21.28
C ASN A 436 -1.01 8.52 22.68
N ASN A 437 -2.10 7.76 22.85
CA ASN A 437 -2.45 7.09 24.11
C ASN A 437 -1.31 6.20 24.61
N ILE A 438 -0.75 5.37 23.72
CA ILE A 438 0.36 4.48 24.05
C ILE A 438 1.58 5.29 24.51
N LYS A 439 1.91 6.39 23.84
CA LYS A 439 3.03 7.27 24.23
C LYS A 439 2.78 7.99 25.56
N ILE A 440 1.56 8.47 25.79
CA ILE A 440 1.17 9.13 27.04
C ILE A 440 1.29 8.15 28.20
N ILE A 441 0.71 6.94 28.08
CA ILE A 441 0.79 5.90 29.11
C ILE A 441 2.25 5.46 29.31
N GLY A 442 2.94 5.08 28.24
CA GLY A 442 4.29 4.51 28.31
C GLY A 442 5.36 5.49 28.80
N ASN A 443 5.26 6.77 28.41
CA ASN A 443 6.24 7.80 28.84
C ASN A 443 5.83 8.51 30.13
N GLY A 444 4.52 8.58 30.45
CA GLY A 444 3.99 9.26 31.63
C GLY A 444 3.88 8.39 32.87
N THR A 445 4.05 7.07 32.75
CA THR A 445 3.92 6.11 33.87
C THR A 445 5.05 5.07 33.88
N PRO A 446 5.24 4.32 34.98
CA PRO A 446 6.14 3.17 35.02
C PRO A 446 5.70 2.00 34.12
N LEU A 447 4.41 1.91 33.78
CA LEU A 447 3.80 0.79 33.06
C LEU A 447 4.44 0.55 31.69
N HIS A 448 4.40 -0.71 31.25
CA HIS A 448 4.70 -1.11 29.88
C HIS A 448 3.47 -0.92 29.01
N ALA A 449 3.64 -0.28 27.86
CA ALA A 449 2.58 -0.06 26.89
C ALA A 449 2.99 -0.64 25.54
N GLN A 450 2.09 -1.42 24.94
CA GLN A 450 2.26 -2.01 23.61
C GLN A 450 1.14 -1.53 22.69
N GLY A 451 1.47 -1.25 21.43
CA GLY A 451 0.52 -0.89 20.39
C GLY A 451 0.76 -1.63 19.08
N TYR A 452 -0.30 -2.16 18.48
CA TYR A 452 -0.28 -2.72 17.13
C TYR A 452 -1.51 -2.24 16.35
N PHE A 453 -1.35 -2.00 15.06
CA PHE A 453 -2.39 -1.38 14.23
C PHE A 453 -2.64 -2.23 12.99
N VAL A 454 -3.86 -2.73 12.86
CA VAL A 454 -4.33 -3.43 11.67
C VAL A 454 -4.96 -2.40 10.75
N TYR A 455 -4.38 -2.27 9.56
CA TYR A 455 -4.89 -1.39 8.50
C TYR A 455 -5.55 -2.24 7.41
N ASP A 456 -6.67 -1.75 6.90
CA ASP A 456 -7.14 -2.14 5.58
C ASP A 456 -6.17 -1.61 4.51
N SER A 457 -5.97 -2.36 3.44
CA SER A 457 -5.15 -1.95 2.30
C SER A 457 -5.86 -0.91 1.42
N LYS A 458 -7.16 -0.67 1.61
CA LYS A 458 -7.86 0.49 1.03
C LYS A 458 -7.25 1.80 1.52
N LYS A 459 -6.93 2.70 0.58
CA LYS A 459 -6.27 3.98 0.86
C LYS A 459 -7.07 4.90 1.76
N ALA A 460 -8.39 4.96 1.57
CA ALA A 460 -9.28 5.75 2.40
C ALA A 460 -10.56 4.98 2.69
N GLY A 461 -11.15 5.23 3.87
CA GLY A 461 -12.44 4.67 4.26
C GLY A 461 -12.45 3.13 4.46
N GLY A 462 -11.28 2.52 4.66
CA GLY A 462 -11.16 1.13 5.10
C GLY A 462 -11.26 0.98 6.62
N LEU A 463 -11.44 -0.24 7.12
CA LEU A 463 -11.44 -0.49 8.56
C LEU A 463 -10.02 -0.34 9.12
N THR A 464 -9.90 0.27 10.30
CA THR A 464 -8.68 0.23 11.12
C THR A 464 -9.01 -0.34 12.49
N VAL A 465 -8.19 -1.27 12.97
CA VAL A 465 -8.31 -1.82 14.33
C VAL A 465 -7.01 -1.59 15.07
N SER A 466 -7.08 -0.78 16.12
CA SER A 466 -5.92 -0.51 16.98
C SER A 466 -5.98 -1.42 18.21
N HIS A 467 -4.88 -2.13 18.47
CA HIS A 467 -4.70 -3.01 19.62
C HIS A 467 -3.76 -2.34 20.60
N LEU A 468 -4.19 -2.19 21.86
CA LEU A 468 -3.41 -1.58 22.92
C LEU A 468 -3.37 -2.51 24.13
N ARG A 469 -2.17 -2.81 24.63
CA ARG A 469 -1.97 -3.51 25.90
C ARG A 469 -1.22 -2.62 26.89
N VAL A 470 -1.61 -2.68 28.16
CA VAL A 470 -0.89 -2.09 29.28
C VAL A 470 -0.61 -3.17 30.31
N SER A 471 0.60 -3.20 30.86
CA SER A 471 0.99 -4.17 31.89
C SER A 471 2.02 -3.59 32.85
N ASP A 472 2.08 -4.16 34.06
CA ASP A 472 3.16 -3.93 35.02
C ASP A 472 4.47 -4.64 34.63
N TYR A 473 4.39 -5.63 33.72
CA TYR A 473 5.51 -6.42 33.26
C TYR A 473 5.82 -6.17 31.77
N PRO A 474 7.03 -6.49 31.29
CA PRO A 474 7.33 -6.48 29.86
C PRO A 474 6.32 -7.32 29.05
N ILE A 475 5.90 -6.78 27.91
CA ILE A 475 4.87 -7.39 27.07
C ILE A 475 5.53 -8.14 25.92
N HIS A 476 5.43 -9.47 25.94
CA HIS A 476 5.96 -10.38 24.90
C HIS A 476 4.89 -10.85 23.90
N SER A 477 3.65 -10.39 24.07
CA SER A 477 2.47 -10.81 23.32
C SER A 477 2.49 -10.26 21.88
N ALA A 478 3.30 -10.86 21.01
CA ALA A 478 3.46 -10.51 19.60
C ALA A 478 2.30 -11.05 18.73
N TYR A 479 1.08 -10.91 19.21
CA TYR A 479 -0.17 -11.38 18.60
C TYR A 479 -1.32 -10.40 18.90
N LEU A 480 -2.42 -10.49 18.14
CA LEU A 480 -3.60 -9.63 18.28
C LEU A 480 -4.40 -9.93 19.56
N ILE A 481 -5.08 -8.92 20.07
CA ILE A 481 -6.01 -9.07 21.20
C ILE A 481 -7.28 -9.80 20.71
N SER A 482 -7.59 -10.95 21.30
CA SER A 482 -8.78 -11.76 20.99
C SER A 482 -9.99 -11.38 21.85
N GLN A 483 -9.76 -10.97 23.09
CA GLN A 483 -10.75 -10.48 24.04
C GLN A 483 -10.23 -9.22 24.75
N ALA A 484 -11.03 -8.16 24.85
CA ALA A 484 -10.61 -6.85 25.36
C ALA A 484 -11.47 -6.36 26.53
N ASP A 485 -10.86 -5.63 27.45
CA ASP A 485 -11.51 -4.96 28.58
C ASP A 485 -12.26 -3.69 28.14
N PHE A 486 -11.77 -3.05 27.08
CA PHE A 486 -12.37 -1.86 26.48
C PHE A 486 -12.46 -2.00 24.96
N ILE A 487 -13.62 -1.66 24.39
CA ILE A 487 -13.81 -1.57 22.93
C ILE A 487 -14.45 -0.23 22.57
N GLY A 488 -13.78 0.55 21.72
CA GLY A 488 -14.31 1.77 21.13
C GLY A 488 -14.74 1.57 19.68
N CYS A 489 -16.02 1.80 19.39
CA CYS A 489 -16.59 1.83 18.04
C CYS A 489 -16.74 3.30 17.60
N HIS A 490 -15.87 3.77 16.71
CA HIS A 490 -15.81 5.18 16.33
C HIS A 490 -16.71 5.53 15.14
N GLN A 491 -17.29 4.52 14.48
CA GLN A 491 -18.21 4.67 13.35
C GLN A 491 -19.49 3.88 13.60
N ASN A 492 -20.63 4.56 13.66
CA ASN A 492 -21.91 3.93 14.03
C ASN A 492 -22.24 2.70 13.15
N GLN A 493 -22.01 2.79 11.84
CA GLN A 493 -22.32 1.71 10.87
C GLN A 493 -21.48 0.44 11.03
N PHE A 494 -20.39 0.47 11.81
CA PHE A 494 -19.57 -0.73 12.03
C PHE A 494 -20.31 -1.80 12.85
N ILE A 495 -21.29 -1.40 13.67
CA ILE A 495 -22.09 -2.31 14.50
C ILE A 495 -22.91 -3.28 13.65
N ASP A 496 -23.22 -2.89 12.42
CA ASP A 496 -24.01 -3.68 11.48
C ASP A 496 -23.16 -4.67 10.69
N LYS A 497 -21.82 -4.61 10.78
CA LYS A 497 -20.92 -5.35 9.90
C LYS A 497 -19.86 -6.18 10.62
N TYR A 498 -19.25 -5.64 11.66
CA TYR A 498 -18.06 -6.23 12.28
C TYR A 498 -18.35 -6.86 13.63
N GLN A 499 -17.64 -7.96 13.92
CA GLN A 499 -17.71 -8.64 15.21
C GLN A 499 -16.88 -7.89 16.27
N MET A 500 -17.51 -6.92 16.93
CA MET A 500 -16.89 -6.10 17.97
C MET A 500 -17.25 -6.57 19.39
N VAL A 501 -18.55 -6.72 19.69
CA VAL A 501 -19.01 -7.10 21.06
C VAL A 501 -18.62 -8.54 21.39
N GLU A 502 -18.48 -9.39 20.37
CA GLU A 502 -17.96 -10.75 20.45
C GLU A 502 -16.53 -10.80 21.03
N LYS A 503 -15.76 -9.72 20.87
CA LYS A 503 -14.41 -9.55 21.41
C LYS A 503 -14.40 -8.89 22.80
N LEU A 504 -15.54 -8.56 23.39
CA LEU A 504 -15.60 -7.91 24.70
C LEU A 504 -15.52 -8.93 25.84
N LYS A 505 -14.64 -8.70 26.82
CA LYS A 505 -14.59 -9.49 28.05
C LYS A 505 -15.87 -9.31 28.89
N PRO A 506 -16.25 -10.29 29.73
CA PRO A 506 -17.33 -10.09 30.70
C PRO A 506 -17.10 -8.86 31.60
N ASN A 507 -18.13 -8.02 31.77
CA ASN A 507 -18.11 -6.72 32.45
C ASN A 507 -17.23 -5.65 31.78
N GLY A 508 -16.77 -5.88 30.54
CA GLY A 508 -15.99 -4.91 29.78
C GLY A 508 -16.80 -3.67 29.38
N THR A 509 -16.09 -2.61 29.02
CA THR A 509 -16.66 -1.33 28.59
C THR A 509 -16.76 -1.27 27.06
N PHE A 510 -17.95 -0.96 26.54
CA PHE A 510 -18.20 -0.74 25.11
C PHE A 510 -18.62 0.71 24.87
N LEU A 511 -17.80 1.47 24.13
CA LEU A 511 -18.09 2.87 23.77
C LEU A 511 -18.53 2.95 22.31
N LEU A 512 -19.71 3.51 22.05
CA LEU A 512 -20.27 3.70 20.71
C LEU A 512 -20.37 5.19 20.35
N ASN A 513 -19.71 5.61 19.27
CA ASN A 513 -19.95 6.91 18.65
C ASN A 513 -21.21 6.86 17.77
N THR A 514 -22.25 7.59 18.14
CA THR A 514 -23.56 7.52 17.47
C THR A 514 -24.27 8.88 17.46
N PRO A 515 -25.03 9.21 16.40
CA PRO A 515 -25.83 10.43 16.36
C PRO A 515 -27.11 10.34 17.20
N TYR A 516 -27.51 9.14 17.63
CA TYR A 516 -28.78 8.89 18.32
C TYR A 516 -28.70 9.19 19.82
N SER A 517 -29.83 9.55 20.40
CA SER A 517 -29.94 9.79 21.85
C SER A 517 -29.98 8.49 22.65
N LYS A 518 -29.77 8.58 23.96
CA LYS A 518 -29.90 7.44 24.89
C LYS A 518 -31.24 6.72 24.84
N ASP A 519 -32.31 7.44 24.50
CA ASP A 519 -33.67 6.89 24.46
C ASP A 519 -33.92 6.06 23.19
N GLU A 520 -33.17 6.32 22.11
CA GLU A 520 -33.34 5.67 20.81
C GLU A 520 -32.30 4.57 20.57
N VAL A 521 -31.08 4.72 21.07
CA VAL A 521 -29.94 3.88 20.66
C VAL A 521 -30.18 2.39 20.88
N TRP A 522 -30.78 2.00 22.02
CA TRP A 522 -31.03 0.59 22.33
C TRP A 522 -31.90 -0.08 21.27
N GLN A 523 -32.96 0.60 20.82
CA GLN A 523 -33.91 0.06 19.85
C GLN A 523 -33.31 -0.03 18.43
N ARG A 524 -32.24 0.73 18.16
CA ARG A 524 -31.55 0.74 16.86
C ARG A 524 -30.43 -0.29 16.77
N LEU A 525 -29.90 -0.77 17.89
CA LEU A 525 -28.88 -1.81 17.89
C LEU A 525 -29.46 -3.13 17.35
N PRO A 526 -28.70 -3.91 16.56
CA PRO A 526 -29.14 -5.22 16.13
C PRO A 526 -29.50 -6.15 17.30
N GLN A 527 -30.51 -7.02 17.11
CA GLN A 527 -30.99 -7.91 18.18
C GLN A 527 -29.88 -8.83 18.74
N ASP A 528 -29.00 -9.33 17.86
CA ASP A 528 -27.86 -10.16 18.24
C ASP A 528 -26.82 -9.37 19.04
N VAL A 529 -26.60 -8.10 18.71
CA VAL A 529 -25.71 -7.19 19.46
C VAL A 529 -26.28 -6.92 20.86
N GLN A 530 -27.58 -6.66 20.99
CA GLN A 530 -28.25 -6.53 22.28
C GLN A 530 -28.08 -7.78 23.15
N ALA A 531 -28.27 -8.96 22.55
CA ALA A 531 -28.10 -10.24 23.24
C ALA A 531 -26.64 -10.45 23.71
N LEU A 532 -25.66 -10.13 22.86
CA LEU A 532 -24.24 -10.22 23.20
C LEU A 532 -23.86 -9.26 24.33
N LEU A 533 -24.34 -8.01 24.32
CA LEU A 533 -24.10 -7.05 25.39
C LEU A 533 -24.63 -7.58 26.75
N HIS A 534 -25.79 -8.24 26.76
CA HIS A 534 -26.31 -8.94 27.94
C HIS A 534 -25.43 -10.11 28.38
N GLN A 535 -25.08 -10.98 27.43
CA GLN A 535 -24.22 -12.13 27.71
C GLN A 535 -22.89 -11.71 28.35
N ARG A 536 -22.33 -10.59 27.87
CA ARG A 536 -21.08 -10.02 28.40
C ARG A 536 -21.29 -9.17 29.65
N LYS A 537 -22.53 -8.89 30.09
CA LYS A 537 -22.81 -7.90 31.16
C LYS A 537 -22.07 -6.58 30.90
N ALA A 538 -22.09 -6.14 29.65
CA ALA A 538 -21.29 -5.02 29.18
C ALA A 538 -21.71 -3.70 29.83
N ARG A 539 -20.74 -2.81 30.03
CA ARG A 539 -21.00 -1.41 30.37
C ARG A 539 -21.03 -0.59 29.08
N LEU A 540 -22.24 -0.29 28.60
CA LEU A 540 -22.46 0.42 27.33
C LEU A 540 -22.42 1.92 27.56
N PHE A 541 -21.57 2.63 26.83
CA PHE A 541 -21.51 4.09 26.79
C PHE A 541 -21.73 4.59 25.37
N ILE A 542 -22.37 5.76 25.25
CA ILE A 542 -22.54 6.44 23.96
C ILE A 542 -21.96 7.85 24.00
N ILE A 543 -21.59 8.35 22.82
CA ILE A 543 -21.23 9.74 22.59
C ILE A 543 -21.55 10.15 21.16
N ASN A 544 -21.93 11.42 20.94
CA ASN A 544 -22.03 11.99 19.60
C ASN A 544 -20.79 12.84 19.30
N ALA A 545 -19.68 12.18 18.96
CA ALA A 545 -18.40 12.85 18.78
C ALA A 545 -18.39 13.80 17.57
N ALA A 546 -19.17 13.49 16.53
CA ALA A 546 -19.30 14.36 15.35
C ALA A 546 -20.01 15.68 15.70
N LYS A 547 -21.05 15.65 16.54
CA LYS A 547 -21.70 16.86 17.04
C LYS A 547 -20.73 17.73 17.84
N ILE A 548 -20.00 17.13 18.79
CA ILE A 548 -19.01 17.85 19.62
C ILE A 548 -17.92 18.46 18.74
N ALA A 549 -17.38 17.70 17.77
CA ALA A 549 -16.37 18.21 16.86
C ALA A 549 -16.86 19.42 16.06
N ARG A 550 -18.12 19.43 15.58
CA ARG A 550 -18.71 20.59 14.88
C ARG A 550 -18.90 21.79 15.81
N GLU A 551 -19.43 21.58 17.01
CA GLU A 551 -19.66 22.64 18.00
C GLU A 551 -18.35 23.26 18.49
N CYS A 552 -17.26 22.49 18.51
CA CYS A 552 -15.91 22.96 18.83
C CYS A 552 -15.07 23.36 17.60
N HIS A 553 -15.66 23.51 16.41
CA HIS A 553 -14.96 23.93 15.18
C HIS A 553 -13.75 23.03 14.79
N LEU A 554 -13.84 21.72 15.01
CA LEU A 554 -12.84 20.71 14.65
C LEU A 554 -13.14 19.99 13.33
N ALA A 555 -14.14 20.46 12.57
CA ALA A 555 -14.66 19.80 11.37
C ALA A 555 -15.04 18.33 11.66
N ASN A 556 -14.57 17.38 10.84
CA ASN A 556 -14.95 15.96 10.95
C ASN A 556 -14.00 15.16 11.87
N ARG A 557 -13.19 15.82 12.70
CA ARG A 557 -12.18 15.16 13.54
C ARG A 557 -12.73 14.80 14.93
N ILE A 558 -13.03 13.53 15.11
CA ILE A 558 -13.53 12.97 16.38
C ILE A 558 -12.44 12.47 17.33
N ASN A 559 -11.19 12.44 16.86
CA ASN A 559 -10.06 11.81 17.54
C ASN A 559 -9.85 12.33 18.99
N THR A 560 -9.87 13.64 19.22
CA THR A 560 -9.69 14.25 20.55
C THR A 560 -10.80 13.84 21.53
N VAL A 561 -12.04 13.79 21.04
CA VAL A 561 -13.21 13.38 21.83
C VAL A 561 -13.10 11.92 22.23
N MET A 562 -12.84 11.03 21.27
CA MET A 562 -12.72 9.59 21.55
C MET A 562 -11.52 9.27 22.44
N GLN A 563 -10.43 10.05 22.33
CA GLN A 563 -9.25 9.93 23.16
C GLN A 563 -9.55 10.22 24.64
N MET A 564 -10.23 11.33 24.93
CA MET A 564 -10.63 11.68 26.29
C MET A 564 -11.62 10.65 26.87
N ALA A 565 -12.56 10.18 26.06
CA ALA A 565 -13.51 9.15 26.47
C ALA A 565 -12.81 7.86 26.92
N PHE A 566 -11.78 7.41 26.20
CA PHE A 566 -10.98 6.25 26.60
C PHE A 566 -10.33 6.42 27.97
N PHE A 567 -9.62 7.53 28.21
CA PHE A 567 -8.94 7.76 29.50
C PHE A 567 -9.95 7.89 30.65
N HIS A 568 -11.07 8.59 30.41
CA HIS A 568 -12.12 8.76 31.40
C HIS A 568 -12.80 7.42 31.77
N LEU A 569 -13.06 6.55 30.80
CA LEU A 569 -13.79 5.31 31.05
C LEU A 569 -12.90 4.19 31.61
N THR A 570 -11.62 4.14 31.21
CA THR A 570 -10.70 3.09 31.68
C THR A 570 -10.06 3.40 33.02
N GLN A 571 -9.93 4.68 33.39
CA GLN A 571 -9.24 5.12 34.62
C GLN A 571 -7.83 4.52 34.77
N ILE A 572 -7.17 4.16 33.65
CA ILE A 572 -5.80 3.60 33.65
C ILE A 572 -4.77 4.61 34.17
N ILE A 573 -5.10 5.90 34.05
CA ILE A 573 -4.43 7.03 34.69
C ILE A 573 -5.54 7.83 35.39
N PRO A 574 -5.29 8.41 36.59
CA PRO A 574 -6.25 9.30 37.25
C PRO A 574 -6.76 10.41 36.32
N GLY A 575 -8.07 10.69 36.35
CA GLY A 575 -8.73 11.52 35.35
C GLY A 575 -8.22 12.97 35.23
N ASP A 576 -7.81 13.59 36.33
CA ASP A 576 -7.20 14.93 36.37
C ASP A 576 -5.81 14.93 35.71
N VAL A 577 -5.01 13.90 36.00
CA VAL A 577 -3.68 13.71 35.39
C VAL A 577 -3.80 13.44 33.90
N ALA A 578 -4.74 12.58 33.49
CA ALA A 578 -4.97 12.27 32.07
C ALA A 578 -5.41 13.51 31.28
N LEU A 579 -6.33 14.32 31.83
CA LEU A 579 -6.77 15.57 31.20
C LEU A 579 -5.59 16.53 30.99
N GLN A 580 -4.74 16.71 32.00
CA GLN A 580 -3.57 17.59 31.89
C GLN A 580 -2.58 17.08 30.84
N GLN A 581 -2.24 15.79 30.85
CA GLN A 581 -1.32 15.20 29.86
C GLN A 581 -1.85 15.32 28.42
N LEU A 582 -3.16 15.17 28.22
CA LEU A 582 -3.80 15.40 26.92
C LEU A 582 -3.72 16.86 26.49
N ARG A 583 -4.00 17.81 27.40
CA ARG A 583 -3.86 19.25 27.13
C ARG A 583 -2.44 19.62 26.72
N ASP A 584 -1.44 19.10 27.43
CA ASP A 584 -0.02 19.32 27.14
C ASP A 584 0.38 18.73 25.78
N ALA A 585 -0.09 17.51 25.48
CA ALA A 585 0.17 16.84 24.20
C ALA A 585 -0.46 17.60 23.02
N ILE A 586 -1.67 18.14 23.18
CA ILE A 586 -2.35 18.99 22.18
C ILE A 586 -1.57 20.29 21.96
N ALA A 587 -1.17 20.99 23.03
CA ALA A 587 -0.38 22.22 22.93
C ALA A 587 0.94 21.98 22.18
N LYS A 588 1.65 20.90 22.51
CA LYS A 588 2.88 20.50 21.83
C LYS A 588 2.67 20.20 20.34
N SER A 589 1.56 19.55 20.00
CA SER A 589 1.30 19.09 18.63
C SER A 589 0.71 20.16 17.71
N TYR A 590 -0.05 21.11 18.26
CA TYR A 590 -0.86 22.04 17.48
C TYR A 590 -0.53 23.52 17.66
N SER A 591 0.33 23.90 18.62
CA SER A 591 0.74 25.31 18.81
C SER A 591 1.29 25.96 17.53
N ALA A 592 2.05 25.22 16.72
CA ALA A 592 2.57 25.70 15.44
C ALA A 592 1.49 25.95 14.37
N LYS A 593 0.27 25.44 14.56
CA LYS A 593 -0.88 25.62 13.64
C LYS A 593 -1.80 26.77 14.04
N GLY A 594 -1.61 27.36 15.21
CA GLY A 594 -2.43 28.47 15.73
C GLY A 594 -3.08 28.14 17.08
N GLN A 595 -3.22 29.18 17.91
CA GLN A 595 -3.77 29.07 19.27
C GLN A 595 -5.24 28.65 19.28
N ASP A 596 -6.05 29.14 18.33
CA ASP A 596 -7.48 28.79 18.21
C ASP A 596 -7.67 27.27 18.05
N ILE A 597 -6.80 26.58 17.30
CA ILE A 597 -6.87 25.12 17.13
C ILE A 597 -6.60 24.41 18.47
N VAL A 598 -5.65 24.91 19.26
CA VAL A 598 -5.33 24.34 20.59
C VAL A 598 -6.53 24.49 21.52
N GLU A 599 -7.12 25.68 21.58
CA GLU A 599 -8.26 25.99 22.45
C GLU A 599 -9.52 25.21 22.05
N ASN A 600 -9.81 25.10 20.74
CA ASN A 600 -10.90 24.27 20.21
C ASN A 600 -10.76 22.79 20.63
N ASN A 601 -9.53 22.26 20.62
CA ASN A 601 -9.28 20.89 21.08
C ASN A 601 -9.45 20.76 22.61
N TRP A 602 -9.03 21.74 23.40
CA TRP A 602 -9.24 21.74 24.85
C TRP A 602 -10.73 21.79 25.22
N GLN A 603 -11.52 22.63 24.53
CA GLN A 603 -12.97 22.68 24.70
C GLN A 603 -13.62 21.33 24.40
N ALA A 604 -13.16 20.64 23.34
CA ALA A 604 -13.66 19.30 23.02
C ALA A 604 -13.35 18.27 24.11
N LEU A 605 -12.18 18.33 24.77
CA LEU A 605 -11.86 17.47 25.92
C LEU A 605 -12.87 17.66 27.06
N ASP A 606 -13.15 18.91 27.43
CA ASP A 606 -14.04 19.24 28.54
C ASP A 606 -15.49 18.86 28.22
N ALA A 607 -15.95 19.15 27.00
CA ALA A 607 -17.28 18.78 26.52
C ALA A 607 -17.49 17.26 26.51
N THR A 608 -16.45 16.48 26.20
CA THR A 608 -16.50 15.02 26.16
C THR A 608 -16.92 14.43 27.50
N ILE A 609 -16.32 14.88 28.61
CA ILE A 609 -16.60 14.35 29.95
C ILE A 609 -18.07 14.53 30.31
N SER A 610 -18.65 15.68 29.95
CA SER A 610 -20.05 16.00 30.24
C SER A 610 -21.04 15.31 29.30
N ALA A 611 -20.60 14.89 28.11
CA ALA A 611 -21.44 14.33 27.06
C ALA A 611 -21.49 12.80 27.04
N LEU A 612 -20.62 12.11 27.80
CA LEU A 612 -20.64 10.66 27.92
C LEU A 612 -21.86 10.20 28.72
N GLU A 613 -22.67 9.33 28.11
CA GLU A 613 -23.84 8.76 28.76
C GLU A 613 -23.71 7.23 28.88
N GLU A 614 -23.89 6.69 30.08
CA GLU A 614 -24.03 5.25 30.31
C GLU A 614 -25.45 4.80 29.97
N ILE A 615 -25.57 3.72 29.19
CA ILE A 615 -26.84 3.17 28.75
C ILE A 615 -27.12 1.88 29.53
N PRO A 616 -28.18 1.83 30.36
CA PRO A 616 -28.55 0.60 31.03
C PRO A 616 -29.00 -0.44 30.01
N LEU A 617 -28.54 -1.69 30.17
CA LEU A 617 -28.97 -2.80 29.31
C LEU A 617 -30.47 -3.06 29.52
N GLN A 618 -31.27 -2.97 28.45
CA GLN A 618 -32.73 -3.19 28.49
C GLN A 618 -33.09 -4.57 27.93
N ALA A 619 -34.33 -5.03 28.04
CA ALA A 619 -34.71 -6.30 27.39
C ALA A 619 -34.46 -6.24 25.87
N ILE A 620 -34.15 -7.40 25.26
CA ILE A 620 -33.99 -7.49 23.80
C ILE A 620 -35.29 -7.03 23.14
N ASN A 621 -35.20 -6.02 22.28
CA ASN A 621 -36.37 -5.47 21.63
C ASN A 621 -36.67 -6.26 20.33
N PRO A 622 -37.82 -6.94 20.21
CA PRO A 622 -38.16 -7.72 19.02
C PRO A 622 -38.41 -6.86 17.77
N GLN A 623 -38.60 -5.54 17.92
CA GLN A 623 -38.75 -4.59 16.82
C GLN A 623 -37.42 -4.01 16.35
N SER A 624 -36.31 -4.30 17.03
CA SER A 624 -34.99 -3.89 16.59
C SER A 624 -34.58 -4.65 15.32
N PRO A 625 -33.76 -4.06 14.45
CA PRO A 625 -33.32 -4.72 13.23
C PRO A 625 -32.48 -5.97 13.54
N MET A 626 -32.44 -6.90 12.60
CA MET A 626 -31.38 -7.90 12.54
C MET A 626 -30.15 -7.28 11.89
N ARG A 627 -28.96 -7.81 12.18
CA ARG A 627 -27.75 -7.41 11.46
C ARG A 627 -27.95 -7.66 9.95
N PRO A 628 -27.78 -6.64 9.09
CA PRO A 628 -27.98 -6.80 7.66
C PRO A 628 -26.92 -7.73 7.03
N PRO A 629 -27.19 -8.34 5.87
CA PRO A 629 -26.18 -9.08 5.15
C PRO A 629 -25.06 -8.13 4.67
N VAL A 630 -23.82 -8.61 4.69
CA VAL A 630 -22.62 -7.81 4.36
C VAL A 630 -22.60 -7.36 2.89
N VAL A 631 -23.18 -8.17 2.01
CA VAL A 631 -23.42 -7.89 0.60
C VAL A 631 -24.86 -8.30 0.25
N SER A 632 -25.41 -7.77 -0.84
CA SER A 632 -26.74 -8.13 -1.32
C SER A 632 -26.87 -9.63 -1.63
N ASP A 633 -28.05 -10.23 -1.37
CA ASP A 633 -28.36 -11.61 -1.77
C ASP A 633 -28.34 -11.84 -3.29
N SER A 634 -28.46 -10.76 -4.07
CA SER A 634 -28.33 -10.77 -5.53
C SER A 634 -26.88 -10.89 -6.02
N ALA A 635 -25.89 -10.84 -5.13
CA ALA A 635 -24.49 -10.95 -5.50
C ALA A 635 -24.13 -12.39 -5.96
N PRO A 636 -23.10 -12.54 -6.84
CA PRO A 636 -22.60 -13.86 -7.23
C PRO A 636 -22.17 -14.72 -6.04
N ASP A 637 -22.21 -16.04 -6.19
CA ASP A 637 -21.92 -16.97 -5.09
C ASP A 637 -20.53 -16.78 -4.47
N PHE A 638 -19.51 -16.57 -5.29
CA PHE A 638 -18.16 -16.26 -4.81
C PHE A 638 -18.13 -14.95 -3.99
N VAL A 639 -18.92 -13.95 -4.37
CA VAL A 639 -19.01 -12.68 -3.64
C VAL A 639 -19.71 -12.89 -2.29
N LYS A 640 -20.80 -13.66 -2.25
CA LYS A 640 -21.55 -13.94 -1.00
C LYS A 640 -20.78 -14.82 -0.01
N THR A 641 -19.94 -15.73 -0.50
CA THR A 641 -19.28 -16.74 0.33
C THR A 641 -17.86 -16.35 0.72
N VAL A 642 -17.08 -15.77 -0.21
CA VAL A 642 -15.66 -15.44 -0.01
C VAL A 642 -15.49 -13.94 0.23
N THR A 643 -15.91 -13.10 -0.71
CA THR A 643 -15.74 -11.64 -0.60
C THR A 643 -16.46 -11.07 0.62
N ALA A 644 -17.70 -11.49 0.90
CA ALA A 644 -18.46 -11.02 2.05
C ALA A 644 -17.81 -11.39 3.38
N ALA A 645 -17.26 -12.61 3.51
CA ALA A 645 -16.54 -13.03 4.70
C ALA A 645 -15.29 -12.16 4.93
N MET A 646 -14.50 -11.90 3.89
CA MET A 646 -13.35 -10.99 3.97
C MET A 646 -13.78 -9.56 4.33
N LEU A 647 -14.85 -9.04 3.73
CA LEU A 647 -15.39 -7.71 4.04
C LEU A 647 -15.90 -7.58 5.47
N ALA A 648 -16.35 -8.69 6.09
CA ALA A 648 -16.80 -8.76 7.48
C ALA A 648 -15.64 -8.90 8.48
N GLY A 649 -14.39 -8.95 8.01
CA GLY A 649 -13.22 -9.22 8.86
C GLY A 649 -13.09 -10.69 9.28
N LEU A 650 -13.68 -11.61 8.52
CA LEU A 650 -13.69 -13.06 8.76
C LEU A 650 -12.85 -13.83 7.72
N GLY A 651 -11.95 -13.14 7.02
CA GLY A 651 -11.10 -13.76 5.99
C GLY A 651 -10.19 -14.88 6.54
N ASP A 652 -9.78 -14.80 7.81
CA ASP A 652 -8.98 -15.85 8.46
C ASP A 652 -9.73 -17.17 8.68
N ALA A 653 -11.07 -17.15 8.67
CA ALA A 653 -11.90 -18.35 8.82
C ALA A 653 -12.11 -19.11 7.50
N LEU A 654 -11.74 -18.53 6.37
CA LEU A 654 -11.90 -19.16 5.06
C LEU A 654 -10.87 -20.31 4.88
N PRO A 655 -11.31 -21.49 4.40
CA PRO A 655 -10.42 -22.59 4.07
C PRO A 655 -9.54 -22.28 2.86
N VAL A 656 -8.47 -23.08 2.67
CA VAL A 656 -7.65 -23.02 1.45
C VAL A 656 -8.50 -23.26 0.18
N SER A 657 -9.49 -24.15 0.23
CA SER A 657 -10.41 -24.41 -0.90
C SER A 657 -11.27 -23.22 -1.33
N ALA A 658 -11.39 -22.17 -0.51
CA ALA A 658 -12.15 -20.98 -0.86
C ALA A 658 -11.44 -20.09 -1.89
N PHE A 659 -10.13 -20.27 -2.10
CA PHE A 659 -9.31 -19.37 -2.90
C PHE A 659 -8.89 -19.97 -4.25
N PRO A 660 -8.90 -19.17 -5.33
CA PRO A 660 -8.31 -19.57 -6.61
C PRO A 660 -6.81 -19.85 -6.46
N PRO A 661 -6.30 -20.99 -6.96
CA PRO A 661 -4.92 -21.42 -6.72
C PRO A 661 -3.86 -20.56 -7.42
N ASP A 662 -4.25 -19.82 -8.45
CA ASP A 662 -3.40 -18.93 -9.25
C ASP A 662 -3.58 -17.45 -8.91
N GLY A 663 -4.47 -17.12 -7.95
CA GLY A 663 -4.77 -15.74 -7.59
C GLY A 663 -5.68 -15.01 -8.59
N THR A 664 -6.40 -15.71 -9.48
CA THR A 664 -7.35 -15.08 -10.41
C THR A 664 -8.68 -14.73 -9.72
N TRP A 665 -9.01 -13.44 -9.61
CA TRP A 665 -10.24 -12.96 -8.95
C TRP A 665 -11.31 -12.48 -9.94
N PRO A 666 -12.61 -12.58 -9.57
CA PRO A 666 -13.68 -12.02 -10.38
C PRO A 666 -13.59 -10.48 -10.47
N SER A 667 -14.00 -9.95 -11.63
CA SER A 667 -14.15 -8.51 -11.90
C SER A 667 -15.47 -7.97 -11.34
N GLY A 668 -15.53 -6.65 -11.13
CA GLY A 668 -16.77 -5.91 -10.89
C GLY A 668 -17.38 -6.18 -9.52
N THR A 669 -16.56 -6.47 -8.51
CA THR A 669 -17.05 -6.83 -7.18
C THR A 669 -17.27 -5.63 -6.26
N THR A 670 -16.68 -4.46 -6.54
CA THR A 670 -16.89 -3.23 -5.74
C THR A 670 -18.35 -2.78 -5.68
N ARG A 671 -19.14 -3.03 -6.73
CA ARG A 671 -20.58 -2.70 -6.77
C ARG A 671 -21.41 -3.35 -5.67
N TRP A 672 -20.91 -4.43 -5.06
CA TRP A 672 -21.59 -5.16 -3.99
C TRP A 672 -21.21 -4.67 -2.60
N GLU A 673 -20.18 -3.82 -2.46
CA GLU A 673 -19.71 -3.35 -1.15
C GLU A 673 -20.64 -2.35 -0.49
N LYS A 674 -21.19 -1.41 -1.27
CA LYS A 674 -22.10 -0.33 -0.80
C LYS A 674 -21.62 0.28 0.52
N ARG A 675 -20.37 0.78 0.51
CA ARG A 675 -19.59 1.13 1.72
C ARG A 675 -20.27 2.16 2.61
N ASN A 676 -21.07 3.05 2.03
CA ASN A 676 -21.94 3.99 2.72
C ASN A 676 -21.18 4.88 3.75
N ILE A 677 -20.11 5.53 3.28
CA ILE A 677 -19.17 6.27 4.13
C ILE A 677 -19.34 7.80 4.10
N ALA A 678 -20.15 8.34 3.19
CA ALA A 678 -20.33 9.78 3.06
C ALA A 678 -21.29 10.35 4.13
N GLU A 679 -20.94 11.50 4.70
CA GLU A 679 -21.87 12.26 5.56
C GLU A 679 -22.92 13.01 4.74
N GLU A 680 -22.51 13.52 3.58
CA GLU A 680 -23.35 14.25 2.63
C GLU A 680 -23.19 13.67 1.21
N ILE A 681 -24.25 13.74 0.42
CA ILE A 681 -24.29 13.28 -0.98
C ILE A 681 -24.80 14.40 -1.89
N PRO A 682 -24.37 14.42 -3.17
CA PRO A 682 -24.79 15.43 -4.12
C PRO A 682 -26.21 15.17 -4.64
N ILE A 683 -27.13 16.12 -4.40
CA ILE A 683 -28.53 16.07 -4.83
C ILE A 683 -28.75 17.01 -6.03
N TRP A 684 -29.41 16.50 -7.07
CA TRP A 684 -29.63 17.19 -8.33
C TRP A 684 -30.81 18.18 -8.27
N GLU A 685 -30.59 19.39 -8.78
CA GLU A 685 -31.61 20.43 -8.96
C GLU A 685 -31.86 20.60 -10.48
N ALA A 686 -32.70 19.74 -11.05
CA ALA A 686 -32.88 19.62 -12.51
C ALA A 686 -33.10 20.96 -13.26
N PRO A 687 -33.95 21.90 -12.82
CA PRO A 687 -34.22 23.14 -13.56
C PRO A 687 -32.99 24.00 -13.87
N LEU A 688 -31.93 23.91 -13.04
CA LEU A 688 -30.70 24.68 -13.22
C LEU A 688 -29.71 23.99 -14.17
N CYS A 689 -29.87 22.70 -14.45
CA CYS A 689 -28.86 21.89 -15.11
C CYS A 689 -28.66 22.22 -16.60
N THR A 690 -27.38 22.33 -16.99
CA THR A 690 -26.96 22.60 -18.38
C THR A 690 -26.66 21.34 -19.19
N GLN A 691 -26.75 20.15 -18.60
CA GLN A 691 -26.44 18.86 -19.24
C GLN A 691 -25.00 18.79 -19.80
N CYS A 692 -24.04 19.41 -19.08
CA CYS A 692 -22.64 19.46 -19.49
C CYS A 692 -21.81 18.22 -19.10
N ASN A 693 -22.30 17.40 -18.18
CA ASN A 693 -21.63 16.23 -17.62
C ASN A 693 -20.26 16.47 -16.94
N HIS A 694 -19.91 17.71 -16.58
CA HIS A 694 -18.67 18.00 -15.85
C HIS A 694 -18.63 17.30 -14.48
N CYS A 695 -19.78 17.23 -13.78
CA CYS A 695 -19.91 16.51 -12.51
C CYS A 695 -19.61 15.01 -12.64
N VAL A 696 -20.05 14.38 -13.75
CA VAL A 696 -19.80 12.97 -14.07
C VAL A 696 -18.34 12.74 -14.46
N ALA A 697 -17.75 13.65 -15.24
CA ALA A 697 -16.35 13.59 -15.64
C ALA A 697 -15.39 13.72 -14.45
N ALA A 698 -15.69 14.62 -13.51
CA ALA A 698 -14.84 14.87 -12.36
C ALA A 698 -14.98 13.80 -11.26
N CYS A 699 -16.06 13.00 -11.26
CA CYS A 699 -16.30 12.02 -10.21
C CYS A 699 -15.22 10.91 -10.20
N PRO A 700 -14.45 10.75 -9.11
CA PRO A 700 -13.38 9.76 -9.05
C PRO A 700 -13.86 8.32 -8.78
N HIS A 701 -15.14 8.13 -8.43
CA HIS A 701 -15.69 6.83 -8.04
C HIS A 701 -16.82 6.35 -8.93
N SER A 702 -17.14 7.06 -10.02
CA SER A 702 -18.34 6.77 -10.84
C SER A 702 -19.64 6.77 -10.03
N ALA A 703 -19.67 7.52 -8.92
CA ALA A 703 -20.79 7.62 -7.98
C ALA A 703 -21.84 8.66 -8.39
N ILE A 704 -21.64 9.36 -9.50
CA ILE A 704 -22.67 10.16 -10.17
C ILE A 704 -22.60 9.87 -11.67
N ARG A 705 -23.74 9.54 -12.28
CA ARG A 705 -23.83 9.08 -13.67
C ARG A 705 -24.97 9.76 -14.39
N ALA A 706 -24.83 9.87 -15.71
CA ALA A 706 -25.87 10.39 -16.58
C ALA A 706 -26.24 9.38 -17.65
N LYS A 707 -27.53 9.30 -17.98
CA LYS A 707 -28.05 8.54 -19.13
C LYS A 707 -28.90 9.43 -20.02
N VAL A 708 -28.88 9.14 -21.31
CA VAL A 708 -29.81 9.68 -22.30
C VAL A 708 -30.65 8.51 -22.82
N ILE A 709 -31.96 8.62 -22.69
CA ILE A 709 -32.91 7.53 -22.92
C ILE A 709 -34.15 8.02 -23.67
N SER A 710 -34.89 7.10 -24.27
CA SER A 710 -36.15 7.44 -24.92
C SER A 710 -37.24 7.75 -23.88
N PRO A 711 -38.24 8.59 -24.20
CA PRO A 711 -39.34 8.87 -23.28
C PRO A 711 -40.08 7.59 -22.84
N GLU A 712 -40.18 6.59 -23.69
CA GLU A 712 -40.85 5.31 -23.41
C GLU A 712 -40.11 4.51 -22.33
N ALA A 713 -38.76 4.53 -22.33
CA ALA A 713 -37.96 3.86 -21.32
C ALA A 713 -38.05 4.54 -19.92
N PHE A 714 -38.62 5.75 -19.85
CA PHE A 714 -38.86 6.47 -18.59
C PHE A 714 -40.31 6.37 -18.11
N ALA A 715 -41.18 5.64 -18.80
CA ALA A 715 -42.62 5.63 -18.51
C ALA A 715 -42.96 5.10 -17.10
N ASP A 716 -42.19 4.13 -16.61
CA ASP A 716 -42.38 3.49 -15.30
C ASP A 716 -41.46 4.07 -14.20
N ALA A 717 -40.89 5.26 -14.44
CA ALA A 717 -40.01 5.91 -13.47
C ALA A 717 -40.77 6.34 -12.21
N PRO A 718 -40.14 6.33 -11.02
CA PRO A 718 -40.72 6.92 -9.82
C PRO A 718 -41.14 8.38 -10.05
N ASP A 719 -42.30 8.78 -9.54
CA ASP A 719 -42.85 10.15 -9.73
C ASP A 719 -41.90 11.27 -9.25
N ASP A 720 -41.05 10.95 -8.28
CA ASP A 720 -40.06 11.84 -7.69
C ASP A 720 -38.65 11.74 -8.33
N LEU A 721 -38.45 10.84 -9.30
CA LEU A 721 -37.22 10.77 -10.09
C LEU A 721 -37.23 11.85 -11.17
N GLN A 722 -36.28 12.79 -11.07
CA GLN A 722 -36.20 13.92 -12.00
C GLN A 722 -35.68 13.50 -13.38
N SER A 723 -36.11 14.21 -14.43
CA SER A 723 -35.52 14.14 -15.78
C SER A 723 -35.65 15.48 -16.51
N LEU A 724 -34.87 15.68 -17.57
CA LEU A 724 -34.95 16.85 -18.45
C LEU A 724 -35.03 16.43 -19.92
N ASP A 725 -35.63 17.25 -20.78
CA ASP A 725 -35.48 17.08 -22.21
C ASP A 725 -34.04 17.38 -22.64
N VAL A 726 -33.47 16.54 -23.52
CA VAL A 726 -32.12 16.75 -24.03
C VAL A 726 -32.07 18.01 -24.89
N LYS A 727 -31.11 18.89 -24.57
CA LYS A 727 -30.92 20.19 -25.24
C LYS A 727 -30.15 20.08 -26.56
N SER A 728 -29.37 19.03 -26.76
CA SER A 728 -28.52 18.87 -27.94
C SER A 728 -29.33 18.46 -29.17
N LYS A 729 -28.90 18.93 -30.36
CA LYS A 729 -29.65 18.71 -31.61
C LYS A 729 -29.62 17.25 -32.08
N ASP A 730 -28.49 16.60 -31.87
CA ASP A 730 -28.18 15.21 -32.22
C ASP A 730 -28.99 14.17 -31.43
N MET A 731 -29.53 14.55 -30.26
CA MET A 731 -30.30 13.64 -29.39
C MET A 731 -31.66 14.25 -28.99
N ARG A 732 -32.23 15.11 -29.84
CA ARG A 732 -33.49 15.81 -29.56
C ARG A 732 -34.64 14.81 -29.41
N GLY A 733 -35.52 15.05 -28.43
CA GLY A 733 -36.66 14.18 -28.13
C GLY A 733 -36.37 13.07 -27.12
N GLN A 734 -35.11 12.94 -26.70
CA GLN A 734 -34.69 12.04 -25.62
C GLN A 734 -34.79 12.73 -24.25
N LYS A 735 -34.78 11.94 -23.17
CA LYS A 735 -34.72 12.38 -21.77
C LYS A 735 -33.30 12.22 -21.23
N TYR A 736 -32.84 13.20 -20.47
CA TYR A 736 -31.60 13.21 -19.71
C TYR A 736 -31.91 12.95 -18.23
N VAL A 737 -31.23 11.97 -17.65
CA VAL A 737 -31.33 11.61 -16.24
C VAL A 737 -29.93 11.66 -15.63
N LEU A 738 -29.77 12.38 -14.51
CA LEU A 738 -28.54 12.44 -13.73
C LEU A 738 -28.83 11.88 -12.34
N GLN A 739 -28.08 10.86 -11.92
CA GLN A 739 -28.35 10.15 -10.68
C GLN A 739 -27.09 9.87 -9.89
N VAL A 740 -27.18 10.03 -8.55
CA VAL A 740 -26.13 9.67 -7.60
C VAL A 740 -26.29 8.21 -7.14
N ALA A 741 -25.18 7.53 -6.93
CA ALA A 741 -25.09 6.26 -6.22
C ALA A 741 -24.83 6.57 -4.74
N PRO A 742 -25.87 6.69 -3.88
CA PRO A 742 -25.71 7.32 -2.57
C PRO A 742 -24.81 6.52 -1.62
N GLU A 743 -24.75 5.20 -1.75
CA GLU A 743 -23.94 4.32 -0.90
C GLU A 743 -22.49 4.18 -1.38
N ASP A 744 -22.18 4.57 -2.62
CA ASP A 744 -20.84 4.51 -3.19
C ASP A 744 -20.19 5.90 -3.31
N CYS A 745 -20.96 6.96 -3.06
CA CYS A 745 -20.43 8.31 -2.94
C CYS A 745 -19.51 8.41 -1.72
N THR A 746 -18.39 9.12 -1.87
CA THR A 746 -17.44 9.37 -0.78
C THR A 746 -17.53 10.79 -0.21
N GLY A 747 -18.51 11.59 -0.66
CA GLY A 747 -18.75 12.95 -0.14
C GLY A 747 -17.69 13.99 -0.51
N CYS A 748 -16.88 13.77 -1.56
CA CYS A 748 -15.73 14.64 -1.87
C CYS A 748 -16.05 16.07 -2.37
N ASN A 749 -17.32 16.44 -2.53
CA ASN A 749 -17.80 17.74 -3.02
C ASN A 749 -17.30 18.20 -4.43
N LEU A 750 -16.39 17.46 -5.07
CA LEU A 750 -15.79 17.83 -6.35
C LEU A 750 -16.81 18.03 -7.48
N CYS A 751 -17.84 17.19 -7.55
CA CYS A 751 -18.89 17.29 -8.56
C CYS A 751 -19.73 18.58 -8.46
N VAL A 752 -19.87 19.13 -7.26
CA VAL A 752 -20.53 20.42 -6.97
C VAL A 752 -19.60 21.58 -7.32
N GLU A 753 -18.31 21.47 -6.96
CA GLU A 753 -17.33 22.51 -7.28
C GLU A 753 -17.10 22.71 -8.79
N VAL A 754 -17.11 21.64 -9.57
CA VAL A 754 -16.96 21.75 -11.05
C VAL A 754 -18.24 22.19 -11.76
N CYS A 755 -19.39 22.24 -11.08
CA CYS A 755 -20.66 22.56 -11.71
C CYS A 755 -20.71 24.04 -12.14
N PRO A 756 -20.82 24.34 -13.45
CA PRO A 756 -20.82 25.72 -13.93
C PRO A 756 -22.18 26.41 -13.79
N ALA A 757 -23.24 25.65 -13.49
CA ALA A 757 -24.61 26.14 -13.43
C ALA A 757 -24.96 26.60 -12.02
N LYS A 758 -25.38 27.87 -11.90
CA LYS A 758 -25.74 28.53 -10.65
C LYS A 758 -27.13 29.15 -10.78
N ASP A 759 -27.87 29.19 -9.68
CA ASP A 759 -29.10 29.97 -9.61
C ASP A 759 -28.82 31.46 -9.81
N ARG A 760 -29.77 32.16 -10.45
CA ARG A 760 -29.60 33.58 -10.79
C ARG A 760 -29.78 34.51 -9.60
N GLN A 761 -30.57 34.10 -8.61
CA GLN A 761 -30.87 34.89 -7.41
C GLN A 761 -29.90 34.57 -6.27
N ASN A 762 -29.52 33.30 -6.12
CA ASN A 762 -28.55 32.85 -5.12
C ASN A 762 -27.42 32.00 -5.74
N PRO A 763 -26.26 32.59 -6.07
CA PRO A 763 -25.13 31.88 -6.68
C PRO A 763 -24.52 30.73 -5.86
N GLU A 764 -24.85 30.62 -4.56
CA GLU A 764 -24.47 29.48 -3.71
C GLU A 764 -25.25 28.21 -4.07
N ILE A 765 -26.45 28.35 -4.64
CA ILE A 765 -27.25 27.23 -5.12
C ILE A 765 -26.79 26.88 -6.52
N LYS A 766 -26.21 25.68 -6.67
CA LYS A 766 -25.79 25.14 -7.97
C LYS A 766 -26.83 24.14 -8.49
N ALA A 767 -26.65 23.65 -9.72
CA ALA A 767 -27.52 22.57 -10.25
C ALA A 767 -27.34 21.23 -9.53
N ILE A 768 -26.34 21.11 -8.65
CA ILE A 768 -26.11 19.96 -7.79
C ILE A 768 -25.51 20.46 -6.48
N ASN A 769 -25.99 19.98 -5.33
CA ASN A 769 -25.60 20.50 -4.02
C ASN A 769 -25.42 19.37 -3.00
N MET A 770 -24.45 19.49 -2.09
CA MET A 770 -24.29 18.53 -1.00
C MET A 770 -25.46 18.67 -0.02
N LYS A 771 -26.12 17.56 0.29
CA LYS A 771 -27.17 17.47 1.33
C LYS A 771 -26.91 16.26 2.23
N SER A 772 -27.45 16.29 3.43
CA SER A 772 -27.40 15.21 4.41
C SER A 772 -27.72 13.86 3.78
N ARG A 773 -26.78 12.92 3.86
CA ARG A 773 -27.01 11.55 3.38
C ARG A 773 -28.11 10.87 4.19
N LEU A 774 -28.15 11.09 5.51
CA LEU A 774 -29.16 10.50 6.40
C LEU A 774 -30.59 10.82 5.95
N ASP A 775 -30.84 12.04 5.48
CA ASP A 775 -32.18 12.49 5.11
C ASP A 775 -32.59 12.07 3.69
N ASN A 776 -31.64 11.71 2.83
CA ASN A 776 -31.87 11.46 1.41
C ASN A 776 -31.57 10.00 0.97
N LEU A 777 -30.92 9.19 1.81
CA LEU A 777 -30.42 7.85 1.45
C LEU A 777 -31.50 6.96 0.81
N GLU A 778 -32.64 6.77 1.47
CA GLU A 778 -33.67 5.81 1.03
C GLU A 778 -34.30 6.21 -0.31
N VAL A 779 -34.49 7.52 -0.53
CA VAL A 779 -35.03 8.05 -1.80
C VAL A 779 -34.03 7.82 -2.92
N GLU A 780 -32.78 8.25 -2.72
CA GLU A 780 -31.74 8.16 -3.74
C GLU A 780 -31.32 6.72 -4.03
N LYS A 781 -31.46 5.79 -3.07
CA LYS A 781 -31.22 4.35 -3.30
C LYS A 781 -32.23 3.79 -4.29
N ARG A 782 -33.53 4.02 -4.07
CA ARG A 782 -34.60 3.62 -4.98
C ARG A 782 -34.44 4.26 -6.36
N HIS A 783 -34.06 5.53 -6.42
CA HIS A 783 -33.78 6.22 -7.68
C HIS A 783 -32.58 5.62 -8.42
N TYR A 784 -31.51 5.29 -7.71
CA TYR A 784 -30.33 4.68 -8.30
C TYR A 784 -30.60 3.26 -8.83
N ASP A 785 -31.35 2.46 -8.08
CA ASP A 785 -31.74 1.11 -8.51
C ASP A 785 -32.54 1.14 -9.81
N TYR A 786 -33.49 2.09 -9.95
CA TYR A 786 -34.21 2.31 -11.21
C TYR A 786 -33.28 2.82 -12.32
N PHE A 787 -32.38 3.76 -12.02
CA PHE A 787 -31.41 4.28 -12.99
C PHE A 787 -30.51 3.18 -13.59
N LEU A 788 -30.14 2.18 -12.80
CA LEU A 788 -29.36 1.04 -13.29
C LEU A 788 -30.13 0.16 -14.29
N GLN A 789 -31.46 0.15 -14.23
CA GLN A 789 -32.32 -0.62 -15.15
C GLN A 789 -32.55 0.10 -16.49
N LEU A 790 -32.33 1.42 -16.56
CA LEU A 790 -32.47 2.19 -17.79
C LEU A 790 -31.48 1.71 -18.87
N PRO A 791 -31.87 1.75 -20.16
CA PRO A 791 -31.00 1.31 -21.25
C PRO A 791 -29.73 2.16 -21.36
N GLU A 792 -28.61 1.51 -21.70
CA GLU A 792 -27.33 2.18 -21.98
C GLU A 792 -27.33 2.74 -23.41
N ILE A 793 -26.63 3.86 -23.62
CA ILE A 793 -26.48 4.42 -24.96
C ILE A 793 -25.49 3.56 -25.77
N ASP A 794 -25.86 3.25 -27.00
CA ASP A 794 -24.96 2.62 -27.95
C ASP A 794 -23.92 3.64 -28.43
N LYS A 795 -22.64 3.35 -28.17
CA LYS A 795 -21.51 4.21 -28.52
C LYS A 795 -21.46 4.53 -30.02
N SER A 796 -21.90 3.61 -30.89
CA SER A 796 -21.93 3.81 -32.34
C SER A 796 -22.91 4.90 -32.79
N LYS A 797 -23.90 5.23 -31.94
CA LYS A 797 -24.90 6.27 -32.21
C LYS A 797 -24.43 7.68 -31.79
N ILE A 798 -23.26 7.80 -31.17
CA ILE A 798 -22.70 9.08 -30.76
C ILE A 798 -21.86 9.65 -31.91
N GLU A 799 -22.35 10.70 -32.58
CA GLU A 799 -21.66 11.33 -33.73
C GLU A 799 -20.26 11.86 -33.37
N ARG A 800 -20.12 12.44 -32.16
CA ARG A 800 -18.87 12.98 -31.67
C ARG A 800 -18.68 12.63 -30.20
N ILE A 801 -17.58 11.95 -29.90
CA ILE A 801 -17.17 11.65 -28.53
C ILE A 801 -16.26 12.78 -28.03
N ASP A 802 -16.82 13.63 -27.17
CA ASP A 802 -16.11 14.68 -26.43
C ASP A 802 -16.33 14.47 -24.92
N ILE A 803 -15.93 15.43 -24.07
CA ILE A 803 -16.14 15.25 -22.63
C ILE A 803 -17.62 15.09 -22.29
N ARG A 804 -18.52 15.81 -22.94
CA ARG A 804 -19.95 15.77 -22.62
C ARG A 804 -20.54 14.41 -22.99
N THR A 805 -20.28 13.91 -24.19
CA THR A 805 -20.91 12.68 -24.69
C THR A 805 -20.21 11.41 -24.20
N SER A 806 -18.89 11.43 -23.96
CA SER A 806 -18.17 10.29 -23.35
C SER A 806 -18.74 9.89 -21.98
N GLN A 807 -19.26 10.86 -21.22
CA GLN A 807 -19.86 10.62 -19.91
C GLN A 807 -21.22 9.93 -19.95
N LEU A 808 -21.82 9.77 -21.14
CA LEU A 808 -23.05 8.99 -21.34
C LEU A 808 -22.76 7.50 -21.56
N ILE A 809 -21.50 7.14 -21.86
CA ILE A 809 -21.07 5.75 -22.01
C ILE A 809 -20.84 5.17 -20.62
N THR A 810 -21.31 3.94 -20.40
CA THR A 810 -21.15 3.23 -19.13
C THR A 810 -19.67 3.15 -18.72
N PRO A 811 -19.28 3.63 -17.53
CA PRO A 811 -17.93 3.45 -17.03
C PRO A 811 -17.69 1.99 -16.64
N LEU A 812 -16.55 1.41 -17.03
CA LEU A 812 -16.15 0.06 -16.63
C LEU A 812 -15.09 0.06 -15.52
N PHE A 813 -14.99 1.18 -14.80
CA PHE A 813 -14.21 1.36 -13.59
C PHE A 813 -15.07 2.11 -12.57
N GLU A 814 -15.48 1.46 -11.49
CA GLU A 814 -16.47 1.99 -10.54
C GLU A 814 -16.15 1.67 -9.08
N TYR A 815 -16.43 2.64 -8.20
CA TYR A 815 -16.41 2.51 -6.74
C TYR A 815 -15.10 1.99 -6.14
N SER A 816 -13.97 2.37 -6.75
CA SER A 816 -12.63 1.96 -6.29
C SER A 816 -12.34 2.36 -4.84
N GLY A 817 -11.33 1.71 -4.23
CA GLY A 817 -10.83 2.03 -2.90
C GLY A 817 -9.98 3.32 -2.81
N ALA A 818 -9.96 4.16 -3.85
CA ALA A 818 -9.17 5.40 -3.90
C ALA A 818 -9.69 6.47 -2.93
N CYS A 819 -8.83 7.45 -2.60
CA CYS A 819 -9.15 8.57 -1.72
C CYS A 819 -10.33 9.42 -2.25
N SER A 820 -11.06 10.08 -1.34
CA SER A 820 -12.07 11.08 -1.70
C SER A 820 -11.43 12.21 -2.51
N GLY A 821 -11.92 12.43 -3.74
CA GLY A 821 -11.37 13.46 -4.63
C GLY A 821 -10.09 13.05 -5.38
N CYS A 822 -9.75 11.75 -5.43
CA CYS A 822 -8.55 11.25 -6.11
C CYS A 822 -8.41 11.78 -7.55
N GLY A 823 -7.24 12.32 -7.90
CA GLY A 823 -6.95 12.84 -9.24
C GLY A 823 -6.50 11.81 -10.27
N GLU A 824 -6.36 10.53 -9.91
CA GLU A 824 -5.92 9.47 -10.84
C GLU A 824 -7.12 8.80 -11.55
N THR A 825 -8.13 8.39 -10.78
CA THR A 825 -9.23 7.55 -11.25
C THR A 825 -10.12 8.17 -12.33
N PRO A 826 -10.34 9.49 -12.44
CA PRO A 826 -11.11 10.06 -13.54
C PRO A 826 -10.51 9.75 -14.92
N TYR A 827 -9.18 9.66 -15.02
CA TYR A 827 -8.50 9.30 -16.28
C TYR A 827 -8.72 7.83 -16.64
N ILE A 828 -8.61 6.91 -15.67
CA ILE A 828 -8.88 5.48 -15.88
C ILE A 828 -10.35 5.26 -16.24
N LYS A 829 -11.26 5.92 -15.53
CA LYS A 829 -12.70 5.89 -15.83
C LYS A 829 -12.96 6.30 -17.27
N LEU A 830 -12.42 7.45 -17.71
CA LEU A 830 -12.54 7.91 -19.08
C LEU A 830 -11.95 6.91 -20.09
N LEU A 831 -10.79 6.33 -19.81
CA LEU A 831 -10.17 5.30 -20.66
C LEU A 831 -11.11 4.09 -20.83
N THR A 832 -11.73 3.61 -19.75
CA THR A 832 -12.67 2.49 -19.83
C THR A 832 -13.96 2.83 -20.58
N GLN A 833 -14.43 4.08 -20.52
CA GLN A 833 -15.59 4.54 -21.32
C GLN A 833 -15.26 4.57 -22.82
N LEU A 834 -14.00 4.81 -23.18
CA LEU A 834 -13.57 4.88 -24.57
C LEU A 834 -13.25 3.49 -25.16
N TYR A 835 -12.59 2.60 -24.43
CA TYR A 835 -12.05 1.35 -24.99
C TYR A 835 -12.25 0.10 -24.12
N GLY A 836 -13.03 0.20 -23.04
CA GLY A 836 -13.07 -0.81 -21.98
C GLY A 836 -13.51 -2.21 -22.43
N ASP A 837 -14.26 -2.35 -23.52
CA ASP A 837 -14.73 -3.62 -24.05
C ASP A 837 -13.65 -4.45 -24.79
N ARG A 838 -12.45 -3.89 -24.97
CA ARG A 838 -11.29 -4.52 -25.62
C ARG A 838 -9.95 -4.14 -24.98
N LEU A 839 -9.99 -3.68 -23.72
CA LEU A 839 -8.84 -3.13 -23.00
C LEU A 839 -8.03 -4.23 -22.29
N LEU A 840 -6.71 -4.24 -22.49
CA LEU A 840 -5.73 -5.01 -21.72
C LEU A 840 -4.88 -4.03 -20.92
N ILE A 841 -4.88 -4.17 -19.59
CA ILE A 841 -4.17 -3.28 -18.68
C ILE A 841 -3.00 -4.01 -18.01
N ALA A 842 -1.79 -3.55 -18.28
CA ALA A 842 -0.61 -3.81 -17.47
C ALA A 842 -0.45 -2.67 -16.46
N ASN A 843 -0.57 -2.96 -15.17
CA ASN A 843 -0.53 -1.93 -14.14
C ASN A 843 0.71 -2.05 -13.25
N ALA A 844 1.49 -0.98 -13.17
CA ALA A 844 2.63 -0.91 -12.27
C ALA A 844 2.17 -0.89 -10.81
N THR A 845 3.01 -1.38 -9.91
CA THR A 845 2.72 -1.28 -8.47
C THR A 845 2.70 0.19 -8.03
N GLY A 846 1.64 0.62 -7.34
CA GLY A 846 1.44 2.01 -6.93
C GLY A 846 0.00 2.25 -6.48
N CYS A 847 -0.44 3.51 -6.34
CA CYS A 847 -1.83 3.80 -5.99
C CYS A 847 -2.81 3.10 -6.95
N SER A 848 -2.51 3.14 -8.25
CA SER A 848 -3.32 2.52 -9.30
C SER A 848 -3.50 1.02 -9.17
N SER A 849 -2.50 0.27 -8.68
CA SER A 849 -2.69 -1.16 -8.41
C SER A 849 -3.42 -1.42 -7.10
N ILE A 850 -3.23 -0.57 -6.08
CA ILE A 850 -3.94 -0.71 -4.80
C ILE A 850 -5.44 -0.48 -4.99
N TYR A 851 -5.87 0.68 -5.51
CA TYR A 851 -7.31 0.87 -5.69
C TYR A 851 -7.87 0.04 -6.87
N GLY A 852 -7.01 -0.43 -7.79
CA GLY A 852 -7.37 -1.17 -9.00
C GLY A 852 -7.50 -2.69 -8.83
N GLY A 853 -6.85 -3.29 -7.82
CA GLY A 853 -6.80 -4.73 -7.64
C GLY A 853 -6.62 -5.20 -6.19
N ASN A 854 -6.93 -4.38 -5.18
CA ASN A 854 -6.83 -4.78 -3.78
C ASN A 854 -8.03 -5.60 -3.31
N LEU A 855 -7.75 -6.84 -2.93
CA LEU A 855 -8.75 -7.80 -2.46
C LEU A 855 -9.42 -7.34 -1.15
N PRO A 856 -10.71 -7.66 -0.94
CA PRO A 856 -11.51 -8.63 -1.72
C PRO A 856 -12.33 -8.02 -2.87
N SER A 857 -12.10 -6.74 -3.23
CA SER A 857 -12.95 -5.98 -4.15
C SER A 857 -12.20 -5.44 -5.38
N THR A 858 -12.75 -5.63 -6.58
CA THR A 858 -12.16 -5.20 -7.85
C THR A 858 -13.08 -4.17 -8.55
N PRO A 859 -12.57 -2.97 -8.91
CA PRO A 859 -13.37 -1.89 -9.50
C PRO A 859 -13.59 -2.00 -11.01
N TYR A 860 -12.74 -2.76 -11.72
CA TYR A 860 -12.92 -3.01 -13.14
C TYR A 860 -14.09 -3.95 -13.34
N THR A 861 -15.05 -3.58 -14.20
CA THR A 861 -16.30 -4.34 -14.41
C THR A 861 -16.55 -4.59 -15.90
N THR A 862 -17.64 -5.27 -16.23
CA THR A 862 -18.04 -5.59 -17.60
C THR A 862 -19.25 -4.77 -18.04
N ASN A 863 -19.37 -4.56 -19.35
CA ASN A 863 -20.59 -4.06 -19.96
C ASN A 863 -21.70 -5.14 -19.99
N ALA A 864 -22.84 -4.83 -20.60
CA ALA A 864 -23.98 -5.75 -20.71
C ALA A 864 -23.69 -7.04 -21.50
N ASP A 865 -22.68 -7.05 -22.37
CA ASP A 865 -22.26 -8.24 -23.13
C ASP A 865 -21.24 -9.11 -22.34
N GLY A 866 -20.92 -8.75 -21.10
CA GLY A 866 -19.88 -9.41 -20.31
C GLY A 866 -18.45 -9.06 -20.75
N ARG A 867 -18.25 -7.99 -21.53
CA ARG A 867 -16.93 -7.53 -21.99
C ARG A 867 -16.42 -6.38 -21.13
N GLY A 868 -15.15 -6.40 -20.76
CA GLY A 868 -14.55 -5.35 -19.93
C GLY A 868 -13.04 -5.43 -19.91
N PRO A 869 -12.38 -4.53 -19.16
CA PRO A 869 -10.92 -4.50 -19.07
C PRO A 869 -10.39 -5.78 -18.42
N ALA A 870 -9.43 -6.42 -19.08
CA ALA A 870 -8.58 -7.43 -18.45
C ALA A 870 -7.39 -6.71 -17.80
N TRP A 871 -7.12 -7.00 -16.54
CA TRP A 871 -6.16 -6.26 -15.72
C TRP A 871 -5.19 -7.19 -15.04
N ALA A 872 -3.91 -6.83 -15.03
CA ALA A 872 -2.89 -7.52 -14.25
C ALA A 872 -1.82 -6.55 -13.71
N ASN A 873 -1.26 -6.89 -12.55
CA ASN A 873 -0.11 -6.24 -11.95
C ASN A 873 1.01 -7.27 -11.80
N SER A 874 2.15 -7.01 -12.44
CA SER A 874 3.38 -7.80 -12.27
C SER A 874 4.17 -7.26 -11.06
N LEU A 875 5.12 -6.34 -11.26
CA LEU A 875 5.92 -5.73 -10.19
C LEU A 875 5.90 -4.20 -10.30
N PHE A 876 6.82 -3.52 -9.60
CA PHE A 876 6.94 -2.06 -9.65
C PHE A 876 7.85 -1.63 -10.81
N GLU A 877 8.91 -2.39 -11.03
CA GLU A 877 10.03 -2.10 -11.92
C GLU A 877 9.81 -2.51 -13.39
N ASP A 878 8.90 -3.45 -13.67
CA ASP A 878 8.83 -4.19 -14.95
C ASP A 878 7.57 -3.92 -15.80
N ASN A 879 6.74 -2.94 -15.42
CA ASN A 879 5.41 -2.80 -16.01
C ASN A 879 5.44 -2.51 -17.52
N ALA A 880 6.48 -1.82 -18.01
CA ALA A 880 6.62 -1.50 -19.43
C ALA A 880 6.81 -2.79 -20.24
N GLU A 881 7.75 -3.62 -19.79
CA GLU A 881 8.13 -4.90 -20.37
C GLU A 881 6.98 -5.91 -20.26
N PHE A 882 6.26 -5.89 -19.14
CA PHE A 882 5.09 -6.73 -18.92
C PHE A 882 3.98 -6.42 -19.94
N GLY A 883 3.67 -5.15 -20.16
CA GLY A 883 2.69 -4.73 -21.17
C GLY A 883 3.17 -4.95 -22.61
N LEU A 884 4.48 -4.86 -22.90
CA LEU A 884 5.04 -5.25 -24.19
C LEU A 884 4.72 -6.72 -24.51
N GLY A 885 4.82 -7.61 -23.51
CA GLY A 885 4.43 -9.02 -23.65
C GLY A 885 2.97 -9.22 -24.11
N PHE A 886 2.06 -8.34 -23.69
CA PHE A 886 0.67 -8.37 -24.16
C PHE A 886 0.59 -8.06 -25.67
N ARG A 887 1.32 -7.05 -26.14
CA ARG A 887 1.33 -6.64 -27.56
C ARG A 887 1.86 -7.75 -28.46
N LEU A 888 3.02 -8.30 -28.10
CA LEU A 888 3.63 -9.42 -28.83
C LEU A 888 2.68 -10.61 -28.95
N THR A 889 1.93 -10.92 -27.88
CA THR A 889 0.95 -12.01 -27.90
C THR A 889 -0.22 -11.71 -28.84
N VAL A 890 -0.79 -10.50 -28.76
CA VAL A 890 -1.92 -10.10 -29.61
C VAL A 890 -1.53 -10.10 -31.09
N ASP A 891 -0.33 -9.61 -31.44
CA ASP A 891 0.19 -9.66 -32.82
C ASP A 891 0.34 -11.09 -33.31
N GLN A 892 1.05 -11.92 -32.53
CA GLN A 892 1.33 -13.28 -32.94
C GLN A 892 0.05 -14.11 -33.11
N HIS A 893 -0.93 -13.92 -32.22
CA HIS A 893 -2.22 -14.58 -32.32
C HIS A 893 -3.03 -14.06 -33.51
N ARG A 894 -2.96 -12.76 -33.84
CA ARG A 894 -3.60 -12.22 -35.05
C ARG A 894 -3.01 -12.84 -36.31
N GLU A 895 -1.70 -12.93 -36.43
CA GLU A 895 -1.04 -13.60 -37.56
C GLU A 895 -1.46 -15.06 -37.68
N ARG A 896 -1.54 -15.77 -36.54
CA ARG A 896 -2.03 -17.15 -36.47
C ARG A 896 -3.46 -17.27 -37.00
N THR A 897 -4.36 -16.40 -36.54
CA THR A 897 -5.76 -16.36 -36.99
C THR A 897 -5.86 -16.10 -38.49
N LEU A 898 -5.11 -15.14 -39.02
CA LEU A 898 -5.10 -14.83 -40.46
C LEU A 898 -4.56 -16.00 -41.29
N ARG A 899 -3.51 -16.68 -40.83
CA ARG A 899 -2.97 -17.87 -41.48
C ARG A 899 -4.00 -19.00 -41.55
N LEU A 900 -4.72 -19.26 -40.45
CA LEU A 900 -5.76 -20.29 -40.39
C LEU A 900 -6.96 -19.95 -41.30
N ILE A 901 -7.37 -18.68 -41.36
CA ILE A 901 -8.39 -18.21 -42.32
C ILE A 901 -7.95 -18.54 -43.75
N ASN A 902 -6.70 -18.23 -44.10
CA ASN A 902 -6.17 -18.52 -45.44
C ASN A 902 -6.09 -20.02 -45.74
N GLN A 903 -5.75 -20.85 -44.75
CA GLN A 903 -5.69 -22.30 -44.89
C GLN A 903 -7.08 -22.91 -45.11
N LEU A 904 -8.10 -22.40 -44.40
CA LEU A 904 -9.48 -22.84 -44.52
C LEU A 904 -10.27 -22.09 -45.59
N ALA A 905 -9.62 -21.18 -46.34
CA ALA A 905 -10.27 -20.37 -47.35
C ALA A 905 -11.11 -21.16 -48.37
N PRO A 906 -10.71 -22.36 -48.85
CA PRO A 906 -11.53 -23.16 -49.76
C PRO A 906 -12.87 -23.63 -49.18
N GLN A 907 -13.02 -23.61 -47.85
CA GLN A 907 -14.18 -24.09 -47.11
C GLN A 907 -15.03 -22.95 -46.53
N LEU A 908 -14.62 -21.69 -46.74
CA LEU A 908 -15.27 -20.50 -46.19
C LEU A 908 -15.74 -19.58 -47.34
N PRO A 909 -16.79 -18.77 -47.14
CA PRO A 909 -17.24 -17.80 -48.14
C PRO A 909 -16.15 -16.75 -48.42
N GLY A 910 -15.79 -16.55 -49.69
CA GLY A 910 -14.74 -15.60 -50.09
C GLY A 910 -15.01 -14.15 -49.68
N GLU A 911 -16.27 -13.72 -49.68
CA GLU A 911 -16.70 -12.40 -49.21
C GLU A 911 -16.39 -12.20 -47.71
N LEU A 912 -16.75 -13.18 -46.87
CA LEU A 912 -16.45 -13.16 -45.44
C LEU A 912 -14.93 -13.13 -45.17
N ILE A 913 -14.13 -13.85 -45.96
CA ILE A 913 -12.66 -13.81 -45.82
C ILE A 913 -12.13 -12.40 -46.11
N ALA A 914 -12.57 -11.79 -47.21
CA ALA A 914 -12.16 -10.44 -47.58
C ALA A 914 -12.54 -9.42 -46.50
N GLU A 915 -13.76 -9.55 -45.96
CA GLU A 915 -14.24 -8.75 -44.84
C GLU A 915 -13.42 -8.93 -43.55
N LEU A 916 -13.12 -10.18 -43.17
CA LEU A 916 -12.29 -10.50 -41.99
C LEU A 916 -10.83 -10.02 -42.15
N GLN A 917 -10.37 -9.77 -43.38
CA GLN A 917 -9.02 -9.28 -43.68
C GLN A 917 -8.95 -7.77 -43.90
N ALA A 918 -10.09 -7.07 -43.98
CA ALA A 918 -10.12 -5.63 -44.15
C ALA A 918 -9.43 -4.91 -42.97
N SER A 919 -8.66 -3.87 -43.27
CA SER A 919 -7.96 -3.06 -42.26
C SER A 919 -8.89 -2.07 -41.54
N GLU A 920 -9.93 -1.59 -42.22
CA GLU A 920 -10.87 -0.60 -41.70
C GLU A 920 -12.24 -1.26 -41.48
N THR A 921 -12.52 -1.69 -40.26
CA THR A 921 -13.82 -2.26 -39.86
C THR A 921 -14.11 -1.86 -38.43
N SER A 922 -15.37 -1.51 -38.11
CA SER A 922 -15.72 -1.22 -36.73
C SER A 922 -15.58 -2.48 -35.85
N VAL A 923 -15.39 -2.28 -34.56
CA VAL A 923 -15.25 -3.40 -33.61
C VAL A 923 -16.54 -4.24 -33.58
N GLU A 924 -17.69 -3.59 -33.69
CA GLU A 924 -19.01 -4.21 -33.69
C GLU A 924 -19.21 -5.09 -34.92
N GLN A 925 -18.93 -4.56 -36.12
CA GLN A 925 -18.97 -5.32 -37.37
C GLN A 925 -18.00 -6.50 -37.34
N ARG A 926 -16.79 -6.30 -36.82
CA ARG A 926 -15.81 -7.37 -36.70
C ARG A 926 -16.29 -8.50 -35.79
N ARG A 927 -17.00 -8.18 -34.72
CA ARG A 927 -17.61 -9.17 -33.82
C ARG A 927 -18.74 -9.94 -34.49
N GLU A 928 -19.59 -9.27 -35.27
CA GLU A 928 -20.64 -9.93 -36.06
C GLU A 928 -20.03 -10.94 -37.05
N GLN A 929 -18.98 -10.53 -37.75
CA GLN A 929 -18.23 -11.40 -38.68
C GLN A 929 -17.58 -12.58 -37.96
N ILE A 930 -17.05 -12.40 -36.75
CA ILE A 930 -16.50 -13.50 -35.93
C ILE A 930 -17.59 -14.49 -35.53
N VAL A 931 -18.79 -14.03 -35.17
CA VAL A 931 -19.93 -14.91 -34.85
C VAL A 931 -20.34 -15.72 -36.09
N GLN A 932 -20.40 -15.08 -37.25
CA GLN A 932 -20.66 -15.77 -38.52
C GLN A 932 -19.57 -16.80 -38.83
N LEU A 933 -18.30 -16.45 -38.66
CA LEU A 933 -17.15 -17.34 -38.85
C LEU A 933 -17.26 -18.57 -37.93
N ARG A 934 -17.49 -18.38 -36.63
CA ARG A 934 -17.63 -19.48 -35.65
C ARG A 934 -18.78 -20.43 -36.01
N THR A 935 -19.88 -19.89 -36.52
CA THR A 935 -21.03 -20.68 -36.97
C THR A 935 -20.68 -21.59 -38.14
N LEU A 936 -19.89 -21.10 -39.11
CA LEU A 936 -19.43 -21.89 -40.26
C LEU A 936 -18.39 -22.94 -39.85
N LEU A 937 -17.45 -22.57 -38.96
CA LEU A 937 -16.39 -23.47 -38.49
C LEU A 937 -16.95 -24.66 -37.70
N ALA A 938 -18.08 -24.52 -37.01
CA ALA A 938 -18.74 -25.62 -36.32
C ALA A 938 -19.13 -26.78 -37.25
N GLY A 939 -19.31 -26.52 -38.55
CA GLY A 939 -19.58 -27.53 -39.57
C GLY A 939 -18.32 -28.19 -40.16
N ILE A 940 -17.12 -27.76 -39.78
CA ILE A 940 -15.84 -28.24 -40.33
C ILE A 940 -15.10 -29.04 -39.25
N ASP A 941 -15.11 -30.37 -39.36
CA ASP A 941 -14.39 -31.24 -38.41
C ASP A 941 -12.89 -31.33 -38.77
N SER A 942 -12.15 -30.29 -38.43
CA SER A 942 -10.69 -30.25 -38.51
C SER A 942 -10.09 -29.60 -37.26
N PRO A 943 -8.88 -30.00 -36.82
CA PRO A 943 -8.16 -29.33 -35.75
C PRO A 943 -8.00 -27.82 -36.02
N GLU A 944 -7.74 -27.45 -37.27
CA GLU A 944 -7.54 -26.07 -37.70
C GLU A 944 -8.82 -25.22 -37.57
N ALA A 945 -10.00 -25.79 -37.84
CA ALA A 945 -11.27 -25.09 -37.68
C ALA A 945 -11.61 -24.84 -36.21
N LYS A 946 -11.32 -25.82 -35.34
CA LYS A 946 -11.48 -25.67 -33.88
C LYS A 946 -10.54 -24.59 -33.34
N GLU A 947 -9.28 -24.66 -33.74
CA GLU A 947 -8.26 -23.65 -33.38
C GLU A 947 -8.65 -22.25 -33.87
N LEU A 948 -9.10 -22.12 -35.13
CA LEU A 948 -9.55 -20.84 -35.68
C LEU A 948 -10.74 -20.28 -34.90
N ALA A 949 -11.69 -21.13 -34.48
CA ALA A 949 -12.84 -20.69 -33.69
C ALA A 949 -12.42 -20.15 -32.30
N GLU A 950 -11.41 -20.75 -31.68
CA GLU A 950 -10.84 -20.31 -30.40
C GLU A 950 -10.07 -18.98 -30.54
N CYS A 951 -9.26 -18.81 -31.59
CA CYS A 951 -8.43 -17.61 -31.77
C CYS A 951 -9.10 -16.49 -32.61
N ALA A 952 -10.33 -16.68 -33.09
CA ALA A 952 -11.04 -15.69 -33.91
C ALA A 952 -11.17 -14.31 -33.25
N ASP A 953 -11.23 -14.25 -31.91
CA ASP A 953 -11.34 -12.99 -31.17
C ASP A 953 -10.13 -12.06 -31.35
N TYR A 954 -8.97 -12.56 -31.82
CA TYR A 954 -7.78 -11.75 -32.12
C TYR A 954 -7.90 -10.97 -33.44
N LEU A 955 -8.98 -11.15 -34.21
CA LEU A 955 -9.30 -10.25 -35.33
C LEU A 955 -9.81 -8.89 -34.85
N VAL A 956 -10.42 -8.83 -33.67
CA VAL A 956 -10.68 -7.56 -32.97
C VAL A 956 -9.38 -7.09 -32.36
N ASP A 957 -8.89 -5.92 -32.76
CA ASP A 957 -7.68 -5.35 -32.17
C ASP A 957 -7.88 -5.03 -30.69
N LYS A 958 -6.88 -5.36 -29.87
CA LYS A 958 -6.90 -5.17 -28.42
C LYS A 958 -6.18 -3.88 -28.08
N SER A 959 -6.82 -3.05 -27.27
CA SER A 959 -6.24 -1.80 -26.80
C SER A 959 -5.34 -2.09 -25.60
N ILE A 960 -4.03 -1.88 -25.74
CA ILE A 960 -3.05 -2.25 -24.70
C ILE A 960 -2.58 -0.99 -23.99
N TRP A 961 -2.87 -0.91 -22.69
CA TRP A 961 -2.57 0.23 -21.85
C TRP A 961 -1.71 -0.15 -20.65
N LEU A 962 -0.61 0.56 -20.49
CA LEU A 962 0.37 0.38 -19.43
C LEU A 962 0.21 1.55 -18.46
N ILE A 963 -0.38 1.29 -17.30
CA ILE A 963 -0.79 2.33 -16.35
C ILE A 963 0.15 2.31 -15.15
N GLY A 964 0.66 3.47 -14.74
CA GLY A 964 1.46 3.59 -13.54
C GLY A 964 1.65 5.02 -13.07
N GLY A 965 2.11 5.18 -11.82
CA GLY A 965 2.40 6.50 -11.25
C GLY A 965 3.75 7.07 -11.68
N ASP A 966 4.05 8.29 -11.24
CA ASP A 966 5.33 8.94 -11.54
C ASP A 966 6.55 8.19 -10.98
N GLY A 967 6.44 7.55 -9.81
CA GLY A 967 7.55 6.77 -9.25
C GLY A 967 7.97 5.56 -10.10
N TRP A 968 7.03 4.96 -10.85
CA TRP A 968 7.40 3.94 -11.82
C TRP A 968 8.07 4.58 -13.04
N ALA A 969 7.38 5.51 -13.69
CA ALA A 969 7.77 6.01 -15.01
C ALA A 969 9.04 6.88 -15.00
N TYR A 970 9.27 7.64 -13.92
CA TYR A 970 10.41 8.54 -13.83
C TYR A 970 11.63 7.89 -13.18
N ASP A 971 11.41 6.96 -12.25
CA ASP A 971 12.43 6.38 -11.38
C ASP A 971 12.70 4.91 -11.68
N ILE A 972 12.02 3.97 -11.01
CA ILE A 972 12.44 2.56 -10.97
C ILE A 972 12.21 1.82 -12.30
N GLY A 973 11.10 2.08 -12.99
CA GLY A 973 10.76 1.45 -14.26
C GLY A 973 11.16 2.28 -15.48
N PHE A 974 11.90 3.38 -15.29
CA PHE A 974 12.25 4.25 -16.41
C PHE A 974 13.10 3.56 -17.48
N GLY A 975 14.01 2.65 -17.10
CA GLY A 975 14.83 1.91 -18.07
C GLY A 975 13.98 1.01 -18.98
N GLY A 976 13.00 0.31 -18.41
CA GLY A 976 12.03 -0.49 -19.17
C GLY A 976 11.13 0.37 -20.03
N LEU A 977 10.61 1.48 -19.47
CA LEU A 977 9.79 2.45 -20.22
C LEU A 977 10.54 3.01 -21.42
N ASP A 978 11.76 3.48 -21.22
CA ASP A 978 12.61 4.02 -22.30
C ASP A 978 12.84 2.96 -23.39
N HIS A 979 13.16 1.73 -23.00
CA HIS A 979 13.34 0.64 -23.95
C HIS A 979 12.07 0.38 -24.78
N VAL A 980 10.91 0.22 -24.13
CA VAL A 980 9.64 -0.04 -24.82
C VAL A 980 9.24 1.14 -25.74
N MET A 981 9.45 2.37 -25.30
CA MET A 981 9.19 3.56 -26.13
C MET A 981 10.16 3.69 -27.31
N SER A 982 11.33 3.05 -27.28
CA SER A 982 12.28 3.04 -28.41
C SER A 982 11.90 2.05 -29.53
N LEU A 983 10.94 1.16 -29.27
CA LEU A 983 10.44 0.17 -30.22
C LEU A 983 9.28 0.74 -31.05
N SER A 984 8.87 0.04 -32.10
CA SER A 984 7.73 0.40 -32.95
C SER A 984 6.40 -0.20 -32.52
N GLU A 985 6.38 -0.99 -31.45
CA GLU A 985 5.20 -1.74 -31.03
C GLU A 985 4.07 -0.81 -30.56
N ASN A 986 2.83 -1.12 -30.97
CA ASN A 986 1.66 -0.31 -30.63
C ASN A 986 1.21 -0.56 -29.18
N VAL A 987 1.74 0.24 -28.27
CA VAL A 987 1.43 0.23 -26.85
C VAL A 987 1.17 1.65 -26.33
N ASN A 988 0.22 1.80 -25.42
CA ASN A 988 -0.14 3.09 -24.83
C ASN A 988 0.27 3.15 -23.36
N ILE A 989 1.12 4.08 -22.98
CA ILE A 989 1.48 4.34 -21.58
C ILE A 989 0.64 5.50 -21.04
N LEU A 990 0.01 5.29 -19.89
CA LEU A 990 -0.63 6.35 -19.09
C LEU A 990 0.11 6.52 -17.76
N VAL A 991 0.85 7.62 -17.65
CA VAL A 991 1.52 8.03 -16.42
C VAL A 991 0.60 8.96 -15.62
N LEU A 992 0.21 8.48 -14.44
CA LEU A 992 -0.58 9.23 -13.46
C LEU A 992 0.39 10.01 -12.57
N ASP A 993 0.71 11.24 -12.98
CA ASP A 993 1.78 12.03 -12.37
C ASP A 993 1.27 12.82 -11.17
N THR A 994 1.51 12.27 -9.98
CA THR A 994 1.21 12.89 -8.68
C THR A 994 2.38 13.70 -8.15
N GLN A 995 3.52 13.68 -8.84
CA GLN A 995 4.78 14.33 -8.47
C GLN A 995 5.35 13.89 -7.11
N CYS A 996 4.98 12.70 -6.63
CA CYS A 996 5.51 12.06 -5.42
C CYS A 996 5.12 10.56 -5.39
N TYR A 997 5.75 9.77 -4.54
CA TYR A 997 5.34 8.38 -4.33
C TYR A 997 4.15 8.32 -3.38
N SER A 998 2.96 8.58 -3.93
CA SER A 998 1.73 8.72 -3.15
C SER A 998 1.39 7.45 -2.35
N ASN A 999 1.63 6.26 -2.92
CA ASN A 999 1.26 5.02 -2.24
C ASN A 999 2.06 4.76 -0.95
N THR A 1000 3.34 5.10 -0.94
CA THR A 1000 4.23 4.83 0.20
C THR A 1000 4.28 5.99 1.20
N GLY A 1001 3.47 7.03 1.01
CA GLY A 1001 3.29 8.14 1.94
C GLY A 1001 3.97 9.44 1.53
N GLY A 1002 4.09 9.71 0.22
CA GLY A 1002 4.51 11.02 -0.29
C GLY A 1002 6.04 11.24 -0.33
N GLN A 1003 6.81 10.21 -0.67
CA GLN A 1003 8.25 10.37 -0.93
C GLN A 1003 8.54 11.15 -2.21
N GLN A 1004 9.71 11.79 -2.25
CA GLN A 1004 10.21 12.47 -3.43
C GLN A 1004 10.28 11.50 -4.63
N SER A 1005 10.00 12.02 -5.82
CA SER A 1005 10.29 11.36 -7.09
C SER A 1005 11.11 12.27 -7.99
N LYS A 1006 11.63 11.75 -9.10
CA LYS A 1006 12.18 12.63 -10.15
C LYS A 1006 11.13 13.55 -10.77
N ALA A 1007 9.83 13.26 -10.63
CA ALA A 1007 8.73 14.13 -11.04
C ALA A 1007 8.41 15.26 -10.04
N THR A 1008 8.85 15.18 -8.78
CA THR A 1008 8.65 16.24 -7.78
C THR A 1008 9.19 17.58 -8.27
N PRO A 1009 8.45 18.70 -8.15
CA PRO A 1009 8.90 20.02 -8.57
C PRO A 1009 9.89 20.65 -7.56
N ILE A 1010 10.65 21.64 -8.02
CA ILE A 1010 11.53 22.42 -7.15
C ILE A 1010 10.71 23.16 -6.08
N GLY A 1011 11.20 23.20 -4.84
CA GLY A 1011 10.53 23.87 -3.72
C GLY A 1011 9.39 23.08 -3.06
N ALA A 1012 8.94 21.96 -3.63
CA ALA A 1012 7.97 21.09 -2.96
C ALA A 1012 8.63 20.35 -1.80
N VAL A 1013 7.94 20.35 -0.66
CA VAL A 1013 8.26 19.56 0.52
C VAL A 1013 7.57 18.20 0.40
N THR A 1014 8.38 17.16 0.36
CA THR A 1014 7.97 15.74 0.40
C THR A 1014 8.85 15.02 1.39
N LYS A 1015 8.53 13.77 1.73
CA LYS A 1015 9.52 12.93 2.41
C LYS A 1015 10.75 12.79 1.49
N PHE A 1016 11.94 12.75 2.08
CA PHE A 1016 13.23 12.88 1.37
C PHE A 1016 13.54 14.28 0.78
N ALA A 1017 12.68 15.27 1.06
CA ALA A 1017 12.90 16.68 0.74
C ALA A 1017 12.15 17.58 1.74
N GLU A 1018 12.38 17.39 3.04
CA GLU A 1018 11.69 18.13 4.12
C GLU A 1018 11.97 19.64 4.06
N ARG A 1019 13.13 20.03 3.52
CA ARG A 1019 13.54 21.40 3.26
C ARG A 1019 13.30 21.85 1.82
N GLY A 1020 12.39 21.19 1.10
CA GLY A 1020 12.06 21.49 -0.28
C GLY A 1020 13.06 20.95 -1.28
N LYS A 1021 12.56 20.32 -2.36
CA LYS A 1021 13.41 19.76 -3.42
C LYS A 1021 14.25 20.86 -4.09
N ARG A 1022 15.54 20.58 -4.28
CA ARG A 1022 16.54 21.53 -4.80
C ARG A 1022 16.86 21.41 -6.28
N LYS A 1023 16.33 20.39 -6.93
CA LYS A 1023 16.54 20.10 -8.36
C LYS A 1023 15.22 20.23 -9.11
N GLY A 1024 15.32 20.63 -10.38
CA GLY A 1024 14.18 20.65 -11.28
C GLY A 1024 13.53 19.26 -11.45
N ARG A 1025 12.26 19.25 -11.83
CA ARG A 1025 11.54 18.06 -12.27
C ARG A 1025 12.18 17.52 -13.56
N LYS A 1026 12.35 16.20 -13.66
CA LYS A 1026 12.71 15.54 -14.93
C LYS A 1026 11.59 15.76 -15.96
N ASP A 1027 11.91 16.21 -17.16
CA ASP A 1027 10.92 16.37 -18.23
C ASP A 1027 10.82 15.09 -19.08
N LEU A 1028 9.98 14.16 -18.63
CA LEU A 1028 9.79 12.87 -19.29
C LEU A 1028 9.23 13.04 -20.70
N GLY A 1029 8.24 13.92 -20.88
CA GLY A 1029 7.62 14.12 -22.19
C GLY A 1029 8.58 14.69 -23.22
N VAL A 1030 9.40 15.69 -22.84
CA VAL A 1030 10.47 16.21 -23.71
C VAL A 1030 11.52 15.13 -24.00
N SER A 1031 11.89 14.31 -23.02
CA SER A 1031 12.88 13.25 -23.22
C SER A 1031 12.41 12.22 -24.26
N ILE A 1032 11.16 11.76 -24.14
CA ILE A 1032 10.60 10.71 -25.00
C ILE A 1032 10.24 11.23 -26.40
N MET A 1033 9.76 12.47 -26.54
CA MET A 1033 9.45 13.03 -27.87
C MET A 1033 10.69 13.14 -28.77
N MET A 1034 11.91 13.15 -28.21
CA MET A 1034 13.15 13.19 -29.00
C MET A 1034 13.41 11.90 -29.78
N TYR A 1035 12.72 10.80 -29.49
CA TYR A 1035 12.72 9.61 -30.37
C TYR A 1035 12.08 9.89 -31.74
N GLY A 1036 11.23 10.92 -31.84
CA GLY A 1036 10.58 11.36 -33.09
C GLY A 1036 9.41 10.51 -33.56
N HIS A 1037 9.39 9.21 -33.22
CA HIS A 1037 8.36 8.24 -33.62
C HIS A 1037 7.41 7.82 -32.48
N VAL A 1038 7.45 8.52 -31.35
CA VAL A 1038 6.58 8.24 -30.19
C VAL A 1038 5.55 9.34 -30.11
N TYR A 1039 4.26 9.00 -30.02
CA TYR A 1039 3.23 9.98 -29.70
C TYR A 1039 3.36 10.39 -28.23
N VAL A 1040 3.41 11.69 -27.93
CA VAL A 1040 3.57 12.18 -26.55
C VAL A 1040 2.55 13.27 -26.23
N ALA A 1041 1.79 13.12 -25.15
CA ALA A 1041 0.87 14.15 -24.69
C ALA A 1041 1.02 14.45 -23.19
N GLN A 1042 0.96 15.72 -22.83
CA GLN A 1042 0.81 16.16 -21.44
C GLN A 1042 -0.59 16.73 -21.25
N ILE A 1043 -1.37 16.13 -20.35
CA ILE A 1043 -2.80 16.39 -20.17
C ILE A 1043 -3.13 16.83 -18.73
N SER A 1044 -4.26 17.52 -18.58
CA SER A 1044 -4.83 17.90 -17.28
C SER A 1044 -6.35 18.03 -17.43
N LEU A 1045 -7.09 17.08 -16.85
CA LEU A 1045 -8.54 17.00 -16.97
C LEU A 1045 -9.21 18.27 -16.42
N GLY A 1046 -8.74 18.76 -15.27
CA GLY A 1046 -9.28 19.96 -14.64
C GLY A 1046 -9.01 21.24 -15.42
N ALA A 1047 -7.88 21.31 -16.13
CA ALA A 1047 -7.51 22.47 -16.93
C ALA A 1047 -8.22 22.53 -18.29
N GLN A 1048 -8.27 21.40 -19.01
CA GLN A 1048 -8.73 21.37 -20.40
C GLN A 1048 -9.35 19.99 -20.74
N LEU A 1049 -10.64 19.84 -20.41
CA LEU A 1049 -11.40 18.59 -20.51
C LEU A 1049 -11.36 17.95 -21.92
N ASN A 1050 -11.56 18.74 -22.98
CA ASN A 1050 -11.65 18.21 -24.34
C ASN A 1050 -10.28 17.85 -24.93
N GLN A 1051 -9.20 18.52 -24.52
CA GLN A 1051 -7.83 18.16 -24.88
C GLN A 1051 -7.45 16.82 -24.27
N THR A 1052 -7.91 16.52 -23.06
CA THR A 1052 -7.70 15.21 -22.43
C THR A 1052 -8.33 14.09 -23.26
N VAL A 1053 -9.62 14.23 -23.64
CA VAL A 1053 -10.30 13.23 -24.49
C VAL A 1053 -9.60 13.07 -25.84
N LYS A 1054 -9.26 14.20 -26.48
CA LYS A 1054 -8.57 14.21 -27.78
C LYS A 1054 -7.20 13.54 -27.72
N ALA A 1055 -6.41 13.81 -26.68
CA ALA A 1055 -5.08 13.24 -26.53
C ALA A 1055 -5.12 11.72 -26.36
N ILE A 1056 -6.09 11.19 -25.59
CA ILE A 1056 -6.30 9.75 -25.42
C ILE A 1056 -6.73 9.09 -26.74
N GLN A 1057 -7.63 9.75 -27.48
CA GLN A 1057 -8.07 9.26 -28.78
C GLN A 1057 -6.95 9.24 -29.83
N GLU A 1058 -6.13 10.30 -29.87
CA GLU A 1058 -5.01 10.39 -30.80
C GLU A 1058 -3.89 9.39 -30.48
N ALA A 1059 -3.61 9.14 -29.19
CA ALA A 1059 -2.67 8.12 -28.72
C ALA A 1059 -3.11 6.72 -29.12
N GLU A 1060 -4.36 6.34 -28.80
CA GLU A 1060 -4.88 5.02 -29.16
C GLU A 1060 -4.92 4.79 -30.67
N ALA A 1061 -5.19 5.84 -31.45
CA ALA A 1061 -5.22 5.76 -32.90
C ALA A 1061 -3.83 5.80 -33.55
N TYR A 1062 -2.77 6.09 -32.79
CA TYR A 1062 -1.41 6.12 -33.32
C TYR A 1062 -0.90 4.68 -33.46
N PRO A 1063 -0.46 4.23 -34.66
CA PRO A 1063 0.00 2.86 -34.88
C PRO A 1063 1.47 2.70 -34.43
N GLY A 1064 1.73 2.94 -33.14
CA GLY A 1064 3.07 2.90 -32.56
C GLY A 1064 3.04 3.23 -31.07
N PRO A 1065 4.20 3.41 -30.43
CA PRO A 1065 4.25 3.72 -29.00
C PRO A 1065 3.65 5.09 -28.70
N SER A 1066 2.87 5.15 -27.63
CA SER A 1066 2.22 6.36 -27.13
C SER A 1066 2.51 6.58 -25.65
N LEU A 1067 2.78 7.82 -25.26
CA LEU A 1067 2.98 8.25 -23.87
C LEU A 1067 2.04 9.41 -23.52
N ILE A 1068 1.20 9.20 -22.50
CA ILE A 1068 0.36 10.24 -21.91
C ILE A 1068 0.80 10.49 -20.48
N ILE A 1069 1.12 11.75 -20.16
CA ILE A 1069 1.46 12.21 -18.81
C ILE A 1069 0.31 13.05 -18.28
N ALA A 1070 -0.43 12.51 -17.31
CA ALA A 1070 -1.61 13.12 -16.74
C ALA A 1070 -1.30 13.75 -15.38
N TYR A 1071 -1.60 15.04 -15.19
CA TYR A 1071 -1.52 15.64 -13.86
C TYR A 1071 -2.60 15.06 -12.96
N SER A 1072 -2.19 14.44 -11.85
CA SER A 1072 -3.08 13.75 -10.92
C SER A 1072 -2.96 14.37 -9.51
N PRO A 1073 -3.89 15.26 -9.13
CA PRO A 1073 -3.99 15.78 -7.77
C PRO A 1073 -4.05 14.68 -6.70
N CYS A 1074 -3.31 14.87 -5.60
CA CYS A 1074 -3.19 13.90 -4.52
C CYS A 1074 -3.34 14.57 -3.15
N GLU A 1075 -3.80 13.82 -2.14
CA GLU A 1075 -3.89 14.30 -0.75
C GLU A 1075 -2.53 14.74 -0.19
N GLU A 1076 -1.44 14.17 -0.68
CA GLU A 1076 -0.06 14.55 -0.35
C GLU A 1076 0.30 15.99 -0.81
N HIS A 1077 -0.49 16.60 -1.69
CA HIS A 1077 -0.33 18.02 -2.05
C HIS A 1077 -0.83 18.95 -0.91
N GLY A 1078 -1.67 18.42 -0.02
CA GLY A 1078 -2.10 19.05 1.22
C GLY A 1078 -3.06 20.23 1.00
N TYR A 1079 -4.04 20.10 0.13
CA TYR A 1079 -5.18 21.01 0.02
C TYR A 1079 -6.47 20.20 -0.16
N ASP A 1080 -7.63 20.85 0.00
CA ASP A 1080 -8.91 20.19 -0.22
C ASP A 1080 -9.10 19.86 -1.72
N LEU A 1081 -9.12 18.57 -2.03
CA LEU A 1081 -9.22 18.05 -3.40
C LEU A 1081 -10.56 18.38 -4.07
N ALA A 1082 -11.57 18.87 -3.34
CA ALA A 1082 -12.77 19.46 -3.93
C ALA A 1082 -12.44 20.62 -4.89
N PHE A 1083 -11.33 21.33 -4.66
CA PHE A 1083 -10.86 22.45 -5.50
C PHE A 1083 -9.80 22.04 -6.54
N SER A 1084 -9.55 20.75 -6.72
CA SER A 1084 -8.48 20.24 -7.60
C SER A 1084 -8.60 20.71 -9.05
N HIS A 1085 -9.81 20.82 -9.60
CA HIS A 1085 -10.02 21.34 -10.97
C HIS A 1085 -9.62 22.81 -11.11
N ASP A 1086 -9.89 23.64 -10.11
CA ASP A 1086 -9.48 25.05 -10.12
C ASP A 1086 -7.95 25.17 -9.99
N GLN A 1087 -7.35 24.38 -9.09
CA GLN A 1087 -5.89 24.32 -8.93
C GLN A 1087 -5.20 23.86 -10.22
N MET A 1088 -5.73 22.83 -10.89
CA MET A 1088 -5.23 22.36 -12.19
C MET A 1088 -5.21 23.47 -13.26
N LYS A 1089 -6.28 24.29 -13.32
CA LYS A 1089 -6.35 25.43 -14.25
C LYS A 1089 -5.26 26.45 -13.94
N GLN A 1090 -5.12 26.82 -12.67
CA GLN A 1090 -4.16 27.85 -12.24
C GLN A 1090 -2.71 27.42 -12.44
N LEU A 1091 -2.38 26.16 -12.15
CA LEU A 1091 -1.06 25.61 -12.45
C LEU A 1091 -0.77 25.62 -13.96
N THR A 1092 -1.79 25.36 -14.79
CA THR A 1092 -1.65 25.43 -16.25
C THR A 1092 -1.48 26.87 -16.74
N THR A 1093 -2.27 27.83 -16.24
CA THR A 1093 -2.16 29.24 -16.64
C THR A 1093 -0.89 29.92 -16.13
N ALA A 1094 -0.33 29.44 -15.02
CA ALA A 1094 0.98 29.84 -14.52
C ALA A 1094 2.16 29.16 -15.25
N GLY A 1095 1.91 28.28 -16.22
CA GLY A 1095 2.95 27.55 -16.97
C GLY A 1095 3.60 26.38 -16.22
N PHE A 1096 3.19 26.10 -14.99
CA PHE A 1096 3.71 24.98 -14.20
C PHE A 1096 3.43 23.62 -14.85
N TRP A 1097 2.29 23.49 -15.53
CA TRP A 1097 1.90 22.29 -16.26
C TRP A 1097 1.38 22.64 -17.67
N PRO A 1098 2.28 22.90 -18.66
CA PRO A 1098 1.86 23.24 -20.00
C PRO A 1098 1.16 22.04 -20.67
N LEU A 1099 0.13 22.28 -21.47
CA LEU A 1099 -0.58 21.23 -22.19
C LEU A 1099 -0.07 21.17 -23.62
N TYR A 1100 0.28 19.98 -24.09
CA TYR A 1100 0.79 19.78 -25.44
C TYR A 1100 0.56 18.35 -25.93
N ARG A 1101 0.64 18.18 -27.26
CA ARG A 1101 0.62 16.90 -27.97
C ARG A 1101 1.67 16.92 -29.07
N PHE A 1102 2.57 15.95 -29.06
CA PHE A 1102 3.50 15.65 -30.14
C PHE A 1102 2.98 14.43 -30.89
N ASP A 1103 2.68 14.61 -32.18
CA ASP A 1103 2.16 13.55 -33.03
C ASP A 1103 3.10 13.34 -34.23
N PRO A 1104 3.79 12.18 -34.30
CA PRO A 1104 4.72 11.86 -35.39
C PRO A 1104 4.08 11.97 -36.78
N ARG A 1105 2.79 11.66 -36.92
CA ARG A 1105 2.07 11.73 -38.21
C ARG A 1105 2.08 13.15 -38.79
N ARG A 1106 2.15 14.18 -37.94
CA ARG A 1106 2.21 15.57 -38.39
C ARG A 1106 3.56 15.89 -39.03
N VAL A 1107 4.63 15.28 -38.55
CA VAL A 1107 5.97 15.45 -39.13
C VAL A 1107 6.00 14.82 -40.52
N GLU A 1108 5.34 13.67 -40.71
CA GLU A 1108 5.14 13.04 -42.02
C GLU A 1108 4.34 13.92 -43.00
N GLU A 1109 3.49 14.82 -42.48
CA GLU A 1109 2.73 15.82 -43.24
C GLU A 1109 3.46 17.17 -43.41
N ASP A 1110 4.77 17.25 -43.16
CA ASP A 1110 5.58 18.49 -43.19
C ASP A 1110 5.06 19.60 -42.23
N LYS A 1111 4.38 19.22 -41.15
CA LYS A 1111 3.91 20.13 -40.10
C LYS A 1111 4.76 19.98 -38.82
N PRO A 1112 4.80 20.99 -37.94
CA PRO A 1112 5.39 20.82 -36.62
C PRO A 1112 4.70 19.67 -35.86
N GLY A 1113 5.51 18.69 -35.44
CA GLY A 1113 5.04 17.53 -34.67
C GLY A 1113 4.38 17.94 -33.37
N LEU A 1114 4.95 18.93 -32.67
CA LEU A 1114 4.44 19.44 -31.41
C LEU A 1114 3.35 20.51 -31.61
N THR A 1115 2.23 20.35 -30.92
CA THR A 1115 1.18 21.35 -30.74
C THR A 1115 1.08 21.71 -29.27
N ILE A 1116 1.18 23.00 -28.93
CA ILE A 1116 0.91 23.51 -27.58
C ILE A 1116 -0.56 23.87 -27.48
N ASP A 1117 -1.27 23.23 -26.56
CA ASP A 1117 -2.69 23.42 -26.31
C ASP A 1117 -2.99 24.40 -25.15
N SER A 1118 -1.99 24.71 -24.30
CA SER A 1118 -2.08 25.76 -23.29
C SER A 1118 -1.66 27.14 -23.82
N ARG A 1119 -2.16 28.21 -23.20
CA ARG A 1119 -1.73 29.59 -23.49
C ARG A 1119 -0.34 29.86 -22.88
N PRO A 1120 0.35 30.93 -23.32
CA PRO A 1120 1.54 31.42 -22.63
C PRO A 1120 1.26 31.69 -21.15
N PRO A 1121 2.26 31.48 -20.25
CA PRO A 1121 2.10 31.78 -18.83
C PRO A 1121 1.65 33.23 -18.62
N SER A 1122 0.57 33.44 -17.88
CA SER A 1122 0.00 34.77 -17.61
C SER A 1122 -0.19 35.09 -16.13
N ASP A 1123 -0.27 34.05 -15.28
CA ASP A 1123 -0.48 34.18 -13.84
C ASP A 1123 0.85 33.98 -13.09
N GLY A 1124 0.98 34.57 -11.90
CA GLY A 1124 2.16 34.38 -11.04
C GLY A 1124 2.25 32.95 -10.53
N LEU A 1125 3.40 32.29 -10.73
CA LEU A 1125 3.58 30.89 -10.32
C LEU A 1125 3.50 30.72 -8.81
N ALA A 1126 4.15 31.61 -8.06
CA ALA A 1126 4.20 31.52 -6.60
C ALA A 1126 2.80 31.51 -5.96
N SER A 1127 1.84 32.28 -6.49
CA SER A 1127 0.47 32.33 -5.93
C SER A 1127 -0.30 31.02 -6.15
N ALA A 1128 -0.08 30.35 -7.28
CA ALA A 1128 -0.66 29.03 -7.56
C ALA A 1128 -0.03 27.95 -6.67
N LEU A 1129 1.31 27.94 -6.52
CA LEU A 1129 2.01 26.96 -5.68
C LEU A 1129 1.65 27.09 -4.19
N LEU A 1130 1.52 28.32 -3.68
CA LEU A 1130 1.16 28.58 -2.28
C LEU A 1130 -0.27 28.18 -1.91
N LYS A 1131 -1.08 27.67 -2.83
CA LYS A 1131 -2.35 27.00 -2.50
C LYS A 1131 -2.15 25.59 -1.97
N GLU A 1132 -0.98 24.99 -2.18
CA GLU A 1132 -0.67 23.62 -1.75
C GLU A 1132 0.23 23.67 -0.50
N GLN A 1133 -0.06 22.82 0.50
CA GLN A 1133 0.72 22.83 1.75
C GLN A 1133 2.17 22.41 1.54
N ARG A 1134 2.45 21.56 0.55
CA ARG A 1134 3.81 21.15 0.20
C ARG A 1134 4.72 22.32 -0.20
N PHE A 1135 4.20 23.47 -0.62
CA PHE A 1135 4.99 24.70 -0.83
C PHE A 1135 4.85 25.70 0.32
N ARG A 1136 3.65 25.83 0.90
CA ARG A 1136 3.43 26.71 2.07
C ARG A 1136 4.30 26.36 3.26
N ARG A 1137 4.48 25.06 3.52
CA ARG A 1137 5.30 24.56 4.64
C ARG A 1137 6.73 25.12 4.55
N LEU A 1138 7.34 25.08 3.37
CA LEU A 1138 8.66 25.67 3.17
C LEU A 1138 8.65 27.18 3.35
N ASN A 1139 7.63 27.87 2.81
CA ASN A 1139 7.50 29.32 2.95
C ASN A 1139 7.36 29.77 4.41
N THR A 1140 6.76 28.95 5.27
CA THR A 1140 6.67 29.21 6.72
C THR A 1140 7.97 28.87 7.45
N MET A 1141 8.63 27.77 7.07
CA MET A 1141 9.84 27.29 7.75
C MET A 1141 11.10 28.09 7.37
N GLU A 1142 11.27 28.40 6.09
CA GLU A 1142 12.45 29.05 5.51
C GLU A 1142 12.04 30.02 4.39
N PRO A 1143 11.49 31.20 4.71
CA PRO A 1143 10.90 32.11 3.72
C PRO A 1143 11.89 32.60 2.65
N ASP A 1144 13.12 32.93 3.03
CA ASP A 1144 14.14 33.40 2.07
C ASP A 1144 14.52 32.30 1.07
N VAL A 1145 14.59 31.07 1.55
CA VAL A 1145 14.88 29.89 0.74
C VAL A 1145 13.73 29.56 -0.19
N ALA A 1146 12.49 29.61 0.32
CA ALA A 1146 11.28 29.42 -0.48
C ALA A 1146 11.21 30.46 -1.60
N SER A 1147 11.46 31.73 -1.30
CA SER A 1147 11.48 32.82 -2.28
C SER A 1147 12.49 32.57 -3.40
N ALA A 1148 13.73 32.19 -3.05
CA ALA A 1148 14.77 31.86 -4.02
C ALA A 1148 14.37 30.68 -4.92
N LEU A 1149 13.77 29.63 -4.36
CA LEU A 1149 13.31 28.48 -5.13
C LEU A 1149 12.11 28.81 -6.03
N HIS A 1150 11.18 29.67 -5.59
CA HIS A 1150 10.07 30.13 -6.43
C HIS A 1150 10.56 30.94 -7.64
N ILE A 1151 11.53 31.84 -7.44
CA ILE A 1151 12.15 32.60 -8.55
C ILE A 1151 12.83 31.64 -9.53
N GLN A 1152 13.52 30.61 -9.03
CA GLN A 1152 14.12 29.60 -9.89
C GLN A 1152 13.05 28.79 -10.64
N ALA A 1153 11.96 28.40 -9.97
CA ALA A 1153 10.84 27.69 -10.58
C ALA A 1153 10.20 28.49 -11.72
N GLU A 1154 10.02 29.80 -11.54
CA GLU A 1154 9.49 30.71 -12.57
C GLU A 1154 10.39 30.75 -13.80
N LYS A 1155 11.72 30.85 -13.59
CA LYS A 1155 12.71 30.78 -14.68
C LYS A 1155 12.68 29.45 -15.42
N ASP A 1156 12.59 28.34 -14.70
CA ASP A 1156 12.56 26.99 -15.27
C ASP A 1156 11.28 26.78 -16.11
N VAL A 1157 10.13 27.22 -15.58
CA VAL A 1157 8.84 27.18 -16.27
C VAL A 1157 8.87 27.99 -17.56
N GLN A 1158 9.37 29.23 -17.50
CA GLN A 1158 9.47 30.08 -18.69
C GLN A 1158 10.42 29.48 -19.74
N SER A 1159 11.57 28.97 -19.30
CA SER A 1159 12.56 28.33 -20.20
C SER A 1159 11.97 27.11 -20.89
N ARG A 1160 11.23 26.27 -20.16
CA ARG A 1160 10.53 25.11 -20.73
C ARG A 1160 9.45 25.52 -21.72
N TYR A 1161 8.63 26.52 -21.39
CA TYR A 1161 7.60 26.99 -22.31
C TYR A 1161 8.21 27.56 -23.61
N ASN A 1162 9.34 28.27 -23.51
CA ASN A 1162 10.07 28.78 -24.67
C ASN A 1162 10.61 27.63 -25.54
N LEU A 1163 11.19 26.59 -24.92
CA LEU A 1163 11.65 25.39 -25.63
C LEU A 1163 10.50 24.69 -26.37
N LEU A 1164 9.38 24.46 -25.68
CA LEU A 1164 8.18 23.88 -26.31
C LEU A 1164 7.69 24.75 -27.46
N SER A 1165 7.73 26.09 -27.31
CA SER A 1165 7.29 27.02 -28.36
C SER A 1165 8.17 26.93 -29.60
N LEU A 1166 9.49 26.78 -29.41
CA LEU A 1166 10.44 26.54 -30.50
C LEU A 1166 10.14 25.22 -31.23
N LEU A 1167 9.92 24.13 -30.49
CA LEU A 1167 9.56 22.81 -31.04
C LEU A 1167 8.21 22.83 -31.77
N ALA A 1168 7.29 23.71 -31.36
CA ALA A 1168 6.01 23.92 -32.03
C ALA A 1168 6.09 24.87 -33.24
N GLY A 1169 7.29 25.30 -33.65
CA GLY A 1169 7.51 26.17 -34.80
C GLY A 1169 7.13 27.64 -34.59
N LYS A 1170 7.03 28.11 -33.34
CA LYS A 1170 6.77 29.53 -33.03
C LYS A 1170 8.09 30.30 -32.89
N THR A 1171 8.21 31.46 -33.55
CA THR A 1171 9.34 32.37 -33.38
C THR A 1171 9.30 33.00 -31.98
N VAL A 1172 10.37 32.85 -31.21
CA VAL A 1172 10.52 33.54 -29.91
C VAL A 1172 10.85 35.00 -30.20
N GLU A 1173 9.92 35.92 -29.95
CA GLU A 1173 10.22 37.36 -29.97
C GLU A 1173 11.25 37.65 -28.86
N LYS A 1174 12.43 38.15 -29.24
CA LYS A 1174 13.39 38.69 -28.27
C LYS A 1174 12.78 39.93 -27.64
N THR A 1175 12.46 39.87 -26.35
CA THR A 1175 12.19 41.07 -25.55
C THR A 1175 13.50 41.86 -25.40
N GLU A 1176 13.61 42.96 -26.15
CA GLU A 1176 14.62 44.00 -25.92
C GLU A 1176 14.34 44.68 -24.57
N SER A 1177 15.10 44.31 -23.54
CA SER A 1177 15.28 45.16 -22.36
C SER A 1177 16.57 44.80 -21.62
N GLU A 1178 17.72 45.16 -22.19
CA GLU A 1178 18.90 45.51 -21.38
C GLU A 1178 19.02 47.04 -21.41
N PRO A 1179 18.99 47.74 -20.26
CA PRO A 1179 19.42 49.13 -20.22
C PRO A 1179 20.95 49.18 -20.12
N SER A 1180 21.53 50.00 -20.98
CA SER A 1180 22.95 50.39 -21.05
C SER A 1180 23.52 50.91 -19.73
#